data_AF-A0A6G1HCQ8-F1
#
_entry.id   AF-A0A6G1HCQ8-F1
#
_cell.length_a   1.000
_cell.length_b   1.000
_cell.length_c   1.000
_cell.angle_alpha   90.00
_cell.angle_beta   90.00
_cell.angle_gamma   90.00
#
_symmetry.space_group_name_H-M   'P 1'
#
loop_
_entity.id
_entity.type
_entity.pdbx_description
1 polymer ?
#
loop_
_entity_poly.entity_id
_entity_poly.type
_entity_poly.pdbx_seq_one_letter_code
_entity_poly.pdbx_strand_id
1 'polypeptide(L)'
;MSKRKRRDDHEAGSNPKKLKMDSGNVQTPAVEMTKKRKMTHNDYTVGWICPLEVEQIAALEMLDEQHERLHQAPTDHNVYNLGMIAGHNVVIAALHQPGNNPAATVVTQMRMTFPNLRFGLLVGIGGGVPVKTDNGMIRLGDIVVSKPSGEHSGAVQYDHGKAKNGQFERIGALAPPPAVLLNAAQDLAVKRARSRQDPLEDNIKRIDTSIRGLRRYRHPGVAKDYLFKPHYSHLELGQSCDECGCDPLQRIQRPTNDEDDEPCIVVHRGTIASGELVVKNAGRRDELANEYGLLCFEMEAAGVLADFPCIVIRGISDYCDTHKNDQWHGYAAAVAAAYARELFAHMPIEEVKRYISETAEKIIHRMNRRQEDGDYKEVLEWLSPTDFPAQQHDIISRRQAGTAQWFLDSAEFKKWLSGADKTLFCPGIPGAGKTIMAAVAIDDLYRTHGDDTGIAFLFCNYKAQLDQSTPKLQAALLKQLVQGRPDLAALVERMYTKHLKRQSRPSIDELIQGLRSTCSSYTTVYIIIDALDECLKEDREYLIDVLRDLQASRNVRLMYTSRFIPNITHTFQSVLQIEVRASEEDIRRFVAGQIPRLPKCIKGDKELRHTVQTQIVEAVNGMFLLARLHVDSLLGHSSTKKNVLSKLKTFKSGENALDLAYSDALNRIDGQPDEDRKLARRALSWITYAQRLLTTEELCHALAIESQTSFLDPNNINDIEDIISVCTGLVTIDEESKIIRLVHYTTQEYFERVRLKWNPSAQEEIAIACLTYISFDRFQSGSSRSDRSFEQRLAKNRFLDYSARYWSEHVRPVQQATTVSNLALAFLRNDRKVDSVIQAATISDSYKHDQYSRYFPGRTSGMHLTAINDRVDLEDSRDQRPLYMASNGGHETVVELLLAKGADVNAQGGPTATRSRRRRSEATRRSSSCCWPKAP
;
A
#
# COMPACT_ATOMS: atom_id res chain seq x y z
N MET A 1 -54.20 8.76 49.15
CA MET A 1 -55.08 9.97 49.11
C MET A 1 -54.68 10.76 47.86
N SER A 2 -55.50 11.51 47.11
CA SER A 2 -56.96 11.82 47.10
C SER A 2 -57.18 12.72 45.86
N LYS A 3 -58.10 12.58 44.88
CA LYS A 3 -59.34 11.78 44.56
C LYS A 3 -59.49 11.87 42.99
N ARG A 4 -60.42 11.28 42.20
CA ARG A 4 -61.64 10.45 42.34
C ARG A 4 -61.98 9.84 40.94
N LYS A 5 -62.41 8.57 40.85
CA LYS A 5 -63.42 7.92 39.94
C LYS A 5 -63.47 8.20 38.40
N ARG A 6 -64.02 7.31 37.52
CA ARG A 6 -64.23 5.82 37.41
C ARG A 6 -65.05 5.52 36.12
N ARG A 7 -65.13 4.25 35.67
CA ARG A 7 -66.00 3.68 34.60
C ARG A 7 -65.50 3.92 33.16
N ASP A 8 -64.99 2.92 32.42
CA ASP A 8 -65.44 1.52 32.16
C ASP A 8 -66.82 1.48 31.45
N ASP A 9 -66.90 0.94 30.22
CA ASP A 9 -67.49 -0.40 29.98
C ASP A 9 -67.37 -0.91 28.51
N HIS A 10 -67.71 -2.18 28.30
CA HIS A 10 -67.19 -3.11 27.26
C HIS A 10 -67.97 -3.26 25.92
N GLU A 11 -67.20 -3.53 24.85
CA GLU A 11 -67.32 -4.58 23.79
C GLU A 11 -68.59 -4.90 22.94
N ALA A 12 -68.27 -5.54 21.79
CA ALA A 12 -68.98 -6.62 21.08
C ALA A 12 -69.92 -6.28 19.89
N GLY A 13 -69.87 -7.17 18.87
CA GLY A 13 -70.78 -7.19 17.70
C GLY A 13 -70.07 -7.36 16.36
N SER A 14 -70.07 -8.57 15.78
CA SER A 14 -69.41 -8.85 14.49
C SER A 14 -70.35 -9.54 13.47
N ASN A 15 -70.03 -9.37 12.18
CA ASN A 15 -70.57 -10.11 11.01
C ASN A 15 -72.06 -9.91 10.62
N PRO A 16 -72.48 -10.27 9.38
CA PRO A 16 -71.71 -10.33 8.12
C PRO A 16 -72.39 -9.72 6.87
N LYS A 17 -71.57 -9.58 5.81
CA LYS A 17 -71.85 -9.21 4.40
C LYS A 17 -73.17 -9.75 3.78
N LYS A 18 -73.75 -8.95 2.86
CA LYS A 18 -74.19 -9.39 1.50
C LYS A 18 -74.32 -8.19 0.53
N LEU A 19 -74.22 -8.45 -0.78
CA LEU A 19 -74.27 -7.44 -1.86
C LEU A 19 -75.60 -7.51 -2.63
N LYS A 20 -76.04 -6.38 -3.22
CA LYS A 20 -76.20 -6.20 -4.68
C LYS A 20 -76.86 -4.87 -5.09
N MET A 21 -76.32 -4.25 -6.16
CA MET A 21 -76.98 -3.60 -7.34
C MET A 21 -78.04 -2.49 -7.13
N ASP A 22 -78.24 -1.50 -8.03
CA ASP A 22 -77.65 -1.25 -9.37
C ASP A 22 -77.65 0.25 -9.79
N SER A 23 -77.06 0.57 -10.96
CA SER A 23 -77.25 1.74 -11.87
C SER A 23 -77.81 3.06 -11.28
N GLY A 24 -77.13 4.22 -11.32
CA GLY A 24 -76.70 5.01 -12.51
C GLY A 24 -77.15 6.48 -12.32
N ASN A 25 -76.71 7.53 -13.03
CA ASN A 25 -75.83 7.66 -14.20
C ASN A 25 -75.26 9.13 -14.26
N VAL A 26 -74.05 9.34 -14.81
CA VAL A 26 -73.52 10.50 -15.61
C VAL A 26 -74.03 11.95 -15.31
N GLN A 27 -73.23 13.04 -15.22
CA GLN A 27 -71.76 13.29 -15.21
C GLN A 27 -71.49 14.76 -14.78
N THR A 28 -70.34 15.02 -14.16
CA THR A 28 -69.55 16.28 -14.30
C THR A 28 -68.05 15.94 -14.25
N PRO A 29 -67.14 16.76 -14.84
CA PRO A 29 -65.76 16.32 -15.08
C PRO A 29 -64.93 16.24 -13.80
N ALA A 30 -64.27 15.10 -13.59
CA ALA A 30 -63.26 14.95 -12.55
C ALA A 30 -61.93 15.58 -13.01
N VAL A 31 -61.43 16.55 -12.25
CA VAL A 31 -60.04 17.01 -12.40
C VAL A 31 -59.13 15.95 -11.80
N GLU A 32 -58.26 15.36 -12.62
CA GLU A 32 -57.28 14.39 -12.14
C GLU A 32 -56.25 15.06 -11.22
N MET A 33 -56.36 14.81 -9.90
CA MET A 33 -55.26 15.10 -8.98
C MET A 33 -54.12 14.11 -9.25
N THR A 34 -53.16 14.55 -10.07
CA THR A 34 -51.93 13.82 -10.35
C THR A 34 -51.16 13.54 -9.06
N LYS A 35 -51.03 12.27 -8.71
CA LYS A 35 -50.19 11.85 -7.57
C LYS A 35 -48.75 12.31 -7.81
N LYS A 36 -48.22 13.20 -6.96
CA LYS A 36 -46.78 13.51 -6.97
C LYS A 36 -45.98 12.21 -6.86
N ARG A 37 -45.02 12.02 -7.77
CA ARG A 37 -44.12 10.87 -7.78
C ARG A 37 -43.25 10.92 -6.53
N LYS A 38 -43.34 9.88 -5.68
CA LYS A 38 -42.46 9.77 -4.51
C LYS A 38 -41.05 9.46 -4.99
N MET A 39 -40.12 10.39 -4.78
CA MET A 39 -38.71 10.24 -5.14
C MET A 39 -37.99 9.25 -4.20
N THR A 40 -36.91 8.66 -4.70
CA THR A 40 -36.01 7.75 -4.00
C THR A 40 -34.55 8.18 -4.19
N HIS A 41 -33.61 7.63 -3.42
CA HIS A 41 -32.18 7.91 -3.57
C HIS A 41 -31.64 7.61 -4.99
N ASN A 42 -32.31 6.71 -5.71
CA ASN A 42 -31.94 6.30 -7.06
C ASN A 42 -32.42 7.27 -8.15
N ASP A 43 -33.33 8.20 -7.83
CA ASP A 43 -33.84 9.20 -8.78
C ASP A 43 -32.86 10.37 -8.99
N TYR A 44 -31.86 10.54 -8.12
CA TYR A 44 -30.90 11.66 -8.15
C TYR A 44 -29.62 11.29 -8.90
N THR A 45 -29.15 12.22 -9.75
CA THR A 45 -28.00 11.96 -10.65
C THR A 45 -26.89 13.01 -10.59
N VAL A 46 -27.16 14.20 -10.04
CA VAL A 46 -26.18 15.29 -9.96
C VAL A 46 -26.02 15.79 -8.51
N GLY A 47 -24.78 15.91 -8.07
CA GLY A 47 -24.44 16.51 -6.77
C GLY A 47 -24.09 18.00 -6.92
N TRP A 48 -24.49 18.82 -5.97
CA TRP A 48 -24.13 20.23 -5.89
C TRP A 48 -23.53 20.50 -4.50
N ILE A 49 -22.24 20.83 -4.45
CA ILE A 49 -21.50 21.10 -3.21
C ILE A 49 -21.38 22.61 -3.02
N CYS A 50 -21.77 23.09 -1.83
CA CYS A 50 -21.70 24.49 -1.41
C CYS A 50 -20.78 24.61 -0.17
N PRO A 51 -19.51 25.02 -0.31
CA PRO A 51 -18.59 25.25 0.81
C PRO A 51 -19.11 26.13 1.96
N LEU A 52 -19.97 27.12 1.69
CA LEU A 52 -20.46 28.13 2.63
C LEU A 52 -22.00 28.26 2.66
N GLU A 53 -22.53 28.77 3.77
CA GLU A 53 -23.96 29.09 3.95
C GLU A 53 -24.50 30.00 2.84
N VAL A 54 -23.74 31.04 2.48
CA VAL A 54 -24.09 32.02 1.42
C VAL A 54 -24.23 31.37 0.04
N GLU A 55 -23.50 30.29 -0.20
CA GLU A 55 -23.52 29.53 -1.46
C GLU A 55 -24.66 28.51 -1.45
N GLN A 56 -24.94 27.88 -0.30
CA GLN A 56 -26.09 26.98 -0.17
C GLN A 56 -27.42 27.73 -0.33
N ILE A 57 -27.55 28.92 0.25
CA ILE A 57 -28.75 29.76 0.06
C ILE A 57 -28.91 30.10 -1.43
N ALA A 58 -27.86 30.58 -2.10
CA ALA A 58 -27.91 30.88 -3.53
C ALA A 58 -28.29 29.65 -4.38
N ALA A 59 -27.79 28.46 -4.04
CA ALA A 59 -28.13 27.20 -4.71
C ALA A 59 -29.59 26.75 -4.50
N LEU A 60 -30.18 27.04 -3.34
CA LEU A 60 -31.57 26.66 -3.04
C LEU A 60 -32.59 27.48 -3.85
N GLU A 61 -32.35 28.78 -4.04
CA GLU A 61 -33.18 29.65 -4.89
C GLU A 61 -33.12 29.25 -6.39
N MET A 62 -32.14 28.42 -6.78
CA MET A 62 -32.02 27.88 -8.14
C MET A 62 -32.84 26.61 -8.39
N LEU A 63 -33.50 26.04 -7.38
CA LEU A 63 -34.41 24.89 -7.55
C LEU A 63 -35.71 25.28 -8.27
N ASP A 64 -36.16 24.47 -9.23
CA ASP A 64 -37.49 24.59 -9.86
C ASP A 64 -38.57 23.85 -9.03
N GLU A 65 -38.21 22.73 -8.41
CA GLU A 65 -39.02 22.05 -7.39
C GLU A 65 -38.11 21.61 -6.23
N GLN A 66 -38.59 21.76 -5.00
CA GLN A 66 -37.95 21.19 -3.80
C GLN A 66 -38.65 19.88 -3.43
N HIS A 67 -37.87 18.83 -3.18
CA HIS A 67 -38.36 17.50 -2.83
C HIS A 67 -38.31 17.26 -1.30
N GLU A 68 -39.15 16.34 -0.82
CA GLU A 68 -39.08 15.85 0.56
C GLU A 68 -37.72 15.20 0.87
N ARG A 69 -37.22 15.39 2.10
CA ARG A 69 -36.01 14.71 2.58
C ARG A 69 -36.23 13.20 2.69
N LEU A 70 -35.21 12.44 2.29
CA LEU A 70 -35.21 10.98 2.36
C LEU A 70 -34.51 10.48 3.64
N HIS A 71 -34.77 9.22 4.02
CA HIS A 71 -34.15 8.60 5.18
C HIS A 71 -32.72 8.13 4.87
N GLN A 72 -31.72 8.86 5.36
CA GLN A 72 -30.31 8.48 5.31
C GLN A 72 -29.91 7.49 6.43
N ALA A 73 -28.75 6.84 6.29
CA ALA A 73 -28.20 5.93 7.30
C ALA A 73 -27.66 6.68 8.53
N PRO A 74 -27.67 6.10 9.76
CA PRO A 74 -27.13 6.74 10.97
C PRO A 74 -25.62 7.05 10.94
N THR A 75 -24.90 6.58 9.92
CA THR A 75 -23.48 6.86 9.67
C THR A 75 -23.26 8.04 8.73
N ASP A 76 -24.30 8.50 8.03
CA ASP A 76 -24.26 9.69 7.18
C ASP A 76 -24.67 10.91 8.00
N HIS A 77 -23.74 11.84 8.18
CA HIS A 77 -23.89 13.02 9.02
C HIS A 77 -24.19 14.29 8.21
N ASN A 78 -24.27 14.18 6.88
CA ASN A 78 -24.55 15.32 6.01
C ASN A 78 -26.02 15.76 6.13
N VAL A 79 -26.30 17.03 5.79
CA VAL A 79 -27.67 17.53 5.63
C VAL A 79 -27.92 17.82 4.16
N TYR A 80 -28.71 16.96 3.53
CA TYR A 80 -29.10 17.10 2.13
C TYR A 80 -30.37 17.95 1.98
N ASN A 81 -30.33 18.85 1.00
CA ASN A 81 -31.52 19.46 0.43
C ASN A 81 -31.69 18.92 -0.99
N LEU A 82 -32.92 18.54 -1.33
CA LEU A 82 -33.22 17.77 -2.53
C LEU A 82 -34.19 18.54 -3.43
N GLY A 83 -34.04 18.41 -4.73
CA GLY A 83 -34.92 19.07 -5.69
C GLY A 83 -34.61 18.76 -7.14
N MET A 84 -35.20 19.55 -8.03
CA MET A 84 -35.05 19.47 -9.48
C MET A 84 -34.62 20.82 -10.07
N ILE A 85 -33.72 20.78 -11.06
CA ILE A 85 -33.29 21.94 -11.86
C ILE A 85 -33.32 21.54 -13.34
N ALA A 86 -34.09 22.24 -14.16
CA ALA A 86 -34.20 21.99 -15.62
C ALA A 86 -34.43 20.51 -16.01
N GLY A 87 -35.18 19.76 -15.19
CA GLY A 87 -35.46 18.33 -15.41
C GLY A 87 -34.42 17.34 -14.86
N HIS A 88 -33.33 17.82 -14.25
CA HIS A 88 -32.35 17.00 -13.54
C HIS A 88 -32.62 17.00 -12.04
N ASN A 89 -32.55 15.83 -11.39
CA ASN A 89 -32.71 15.70 -9.94
C ASN A 89 -31.36 15.90 -9.22
N VAL A 90 -31.31 16.89 -8.34
CA VAL A 90 -30.08 17.41 -7.72
C VAL A 90 -30.06 17.16 -6.21
N VAL A 91 -28.88 16.78 -5.69
CA VAL A 91 -28.57 16.69 -4.26
C VAL A 91 -27.68 17.87 -3.87
N ILE A 92 -28.22 18.84 -3.12
CA ILE A 92 -27.46 19.97 -2.59
C ILE A 92 -26.97 19.62 -1.18
N ALA A 93 -25.67 19.74 -0.93
CA ALA A 93 -25.08 19.64 0.41
C ALA A 93 -24.15 20.84 0.69
N ALA A 94 -24.12 21.26 1.96
CA ALA A 94 -23.14 22.21 2.46
C ALA A 94 -22.04 21.52 3.26
N LEU A 95 -20.88 22.18 3.39
CA LEU A 95 -19.82 21.75 4.29
C LEU A 95 -20.04 22.35 5.69
N HIS A 96 -19.60 21.64 6.74
CA HIS A 96 -19.61 22.17 8.11
C HIS A 96 -18.49 23.21 8.34
N GLN A 97 -17.43 23.14 7.53
CA GLN A 97 -16.36 24.12 7.41
C GLN A 97 -15.74 23.99 6.00
N PRO A 98 -15.21 25.08 5.41
CA PRO A 98 -14.42 25.04 4.17
C PRO A 98 -13.19 24.12 4.24
N GLY A 99 -12.60 23.84 3.08
CA GLY A 99 -11.38 23.03 2.95
C GLY A 99 -11.58 21.65 2.31
N ASN A 100 -10.47 21.04 1.91
CA ASN A 100 -10.46 19.83 1.09
C ASN A 100 -10.90 18.58 1.86
N ASN A 101 -10.46 18.43 3.12
CA ASN A 101 -10.81 17.28 3.95
C ASN A 101 -12.33 17.20 4.27
N PRO A 102 -13.01 18.30 4.66
CA PRO A 102 -14.48 18.35 4.72
C PRO A 102 -15.16 18.02 3.39
N ALA A 103 -14.69 18.61 2.28
CA ALA A 103 -15.29 18.42 0.96
C ALA A 103 -15.26 16.95 0.50
N ALA A 104 -14.10 16.29 0.62
CA ALA A 104 -13.94 14.86 0.35
C ALA A 104 -14.86 13.99 1.23
N THR A 105 -15.02 14.35 2.50
CA THR A 105 -15.88 13.63 3.46
C THR A 105 -17.35 13.71 3.08
N VAL A 106 -17.85 14.92 2.79
CA VAL A 106 -19.25 15.15 2.37
C VAL A 106 -19.55 14.42 1.07
N VAL A 107 -18.67 14.53 0.06
CA VAL A 107 -18.79 13.85 -1.24
C VAL A 107 -18.80 12.33 -1.10
N THR A 108 -17.96 11.77 -0.23
CA THR A 108 -17.91 10.32 0.01
C THR A 108 -19.23 9.79 0.58
N GLN A 109 -19.78 10.44 1.62
CA GLN A 109 -21.05 10.05 2.22
C GLN A 109 -22.23 10.30 1.24
N MET A 110 -22.21 11.41 0.49
CA MET A 110 -23.22 11.71 -0.54
C MET A 110 -23.31 10.62 -1.61
N ARG A 111 -22.18 10.09 -2.09
CA ARG A 111 -22.16 9.00 -3.08
C ARG A 111 -22.60 7.66 -2.52
N MET A 112 -22.46 7.43 -1.21
CA MET A 112 -22.99 6.22 -0.54
C MET A 112 -24.51 6.29 -0.39
N THR A 113 -25.05 7.45 0.00
CA THR A 113 -26.50 7.63 0.20
C THR A 113 -27.26 7.81 -1.12
N PHE A 114 -26.64 8.37 -2.16
CA PHE A 114 -27.24 8.54 -3.50
C PHE A 114 -26.40 7.80 -4.57
N PRO A 115 -26.58 6.47 -4.73
CA PRO A 115 -25.72 5.64 -5.58
C PRO A 115 -25.86 5.93 -7.09
N ASN A 116 -26.89 6.69 -7.49
CA ASN A 116 -27.09 7.12 -8.88
C ASN A 116 -26.45 8.47 -9.24
N LEU A 117 -25.75 9.14 -8.32
CA LEU A 117 -24.91 10.29 -8.65
C LEU A 117 -23.83 9.91 -9.67
N ARG A 118 -23.61 10.78 -10.66
CA ARG A 118 -22.63 10.58 -11.75
C ARG A 118 -21.59 11.68 -11.83
N PHE A 119 -21.96 12.92 -11.55
CA PHE A 119 -21.05 14.06 -11.53
C PHE A 119 -21.51 15.15 -10.55
N GLY A 120 -20.56 16.01 -10.19
CA GLY A 120 -20.75 17.14 -9.30
C GLY A 120 -20.69 18.49 -10.01
N LEU A 121 -21.30 19.48 -9.37
CA LEU A 121 -20.94 20.88 -9.51
C LEU A 121 -20.43 21.35 -8.13
N LEU A 122 -19.22 21.89 -8.08
CA LEU A 122 -18.67 22.57 -6.91
C LEU A 122 -18.85 24.07 -7.17
N VAL A 123 -19.86 24.66 -6.52
CA VAL A 123 -20.33 26.01 -6.83
C VAL A 123 -20.18 26.87 -5.60
N GLY A 124 -19.51 28.00 -5.75
CA GLY A 124 -19.29 28.92 -4.64
C GLY A 124 -18.58 30.19 -5.05
N ILE A 125 -17.91 30.82 -4.08
CA ILE A 125 -17.08 32.01 -4.28
C ILE A 125 -15.60 31.64 -4.34
N GLY A 126 -14.79 32.50 -4.95
CA GLY A 126 -13.33 32.36 -5.01
C GLY A 126 -12.65 33.72 -5.13
N GLY A 127 -11.38 33.78 -4.76
CA GLY A 127 -10.57 34.99 -4.93
C GLY A 127 -9.97 35.02 -6.33
N GLY A 128 -10.25 36.08 -7.09
CA GLY A 128 -9.82 36.24 -8.48
C GLY A 128 -8.35 36.64 -8.59
N VAL A 129 -7.71 36.20 -9.67
CA VAL A 129 -6.40 36.72 -10.08
C VAL A 129 -6.63 37.89 -11.04
N PRO A 130 -6.00 39.06 -10.84
CA PRO A 130 -6.17 40.22 -11.71
C PRO A 130 -5.37 40.10 -13.03
N VAL A 131 -5.57 39.01 -13.77
CA VAL A 131 -4.98 38.73 -15.10
C VAL A 131 -5.92 39.11 -16.23
N LYS A 132 -5.34 39.36 -17.41
CA LYS A 132 -6.09 39.54 -18.66
C LYS A 132 -6.33 38.19 -19.33
N THR A 133 -7.59 37.92 -19.65
CA THR A 133 -8.04 36.79 -20.48
C THR A 133 -8.54 37.29 -21.84
N ASP A 134 -8.89 36.37 -22.75
CA ASP A 134 -9.54 36.70 -24.02
C ASP A 134 -10.83 37.53 -23.83
N ASN A 135 -11.54 37.30 -22.72
CA ASN A 135 -12.77 38.00 -22.34
C ASN A 135 -12.51 39.26 -21.49
N GLY A 136 -11.26 39.71 -21.35
CA GLY A 136 -10.88 40.89 -20.56
C GLY A 136 -10.27 40.57 -19.18
N MET A 137 -10.17 41.60 -18.35
CA MET A 137 -9.63 41.55 -16.97
C MET A 137 -10.68 41.02 -15.99
N ILE A 138 -10.30 40.08 -15.13
CA ILE A 138 -11.21 39.53 -14.10
C ILE A 138 -11.62 40.61 -13.08
N ARG A 139 -12.92 40.71 -12.81
CA ARG A 139 -13.58 41.65 -11.87
C ARG A 139 -14.28 40.94 -10.71
N LEU A 140 -14.62 41.69 -9.67
CA LEU A 140 -15.53 41.19 -8.63
C LEU A 140 -16.94 41.05 -9.24
N GLY A 141 -17.60 39.92 -8.98
CA GLY A 141 -18.86 39.55 -9.61
C GLY A 141 -18.75 38.84 -10.97
N ASP A 142 -17.55 38.67 -11.53
CA ASP A 142 -17.32 37.74 -12.66
C ASP A 142 -17.33 36.28 -12.20
N ILE A 143 -17.33 35.34 -13.16
CA ILE A 143 -17.34 33.90 -12.89
C ILE A 143 -16.12 33.25 -13.54
N VAL A 144 -15.40 32.43 -12.78
CA VAL A 144 -14.36 31.53 -13.28
C VAL A 144 -14.87 30.09 -13.23
N VAL A 145 -14.76 29.38 -14.35
CA VAL A 145 -15.22 27.99 -14.51
C VAL A 145 -14.04 27.10 -14.91
N SER A 146 -13.87 25.95 -14.25
CA SER A 146 -12.74 25.06 -14.55
C SER A 146 -12.81 24.51 -15.98
N LYS A 147 -11.69 24.62 -16.71
CA LYS A 147 -11.52 24.12 -18.08
C LYS A 147 -10.07 23.64 -18.24
N PRO A 148 -9.82 22.43 -18.77
CA PRO A 148 -8.48 21.98 -19.11
C PRO A 148 -7.74 22.98 -20.00
N SER A 149 -6.50 23.30 -19.63
CA SER A 149 -5.65 24.29 -20.29
C SER A 149 -4.17 23.98 -20.03
N GLY A 150 -3.35 24.00 -21.09
CA GLY A 150 -1.94 23.63 -21.00
C GLY A 150 -1.75 22.23 -20.39
N GLU A 151 -0.91 22.14 -19.35
CA GLU A 151 -0.63 20.91 -18.60
C GLU A 151 -1.64 20.63 -17.47
N HIS A 152 -2.73 21.40 -17.36
CA HIS A 152 -3.60 21.40 -16.19
C HIS A 152 -5.03 21.00 -16.55
N SER A 153 -5.65 20.17 -15.71
CA SER A 153 -6.98 19.58 -15.93
C SER A 153 -8.15 20.57 -15.71
N GLY A 154 -7.84 21.85 -15.48
CA GLY A 154 -8.79 22.89 -15.07
C GLY A 154 -8.76 23.18 -13.56
N ALA A 155 -8.09 22.33 -12.77
CA ALA A 155 -7.77 22.61 -11.37
C ALA A 155 -6.35 22.15 -11.01
N VAL A 156 -5.69 22.86 -10.08
CA VAL A 156 -4.34 22.57 -9.57
C VAL A 156 -4.34 22.65 -8.05
N GLN A 157 -3.88 21.60 -7.38
CA GLN A 157 -3.55 21.71 -5.95
C GLN A 157 -2.14 22.31 -5.79
N TYR A 158 -2.03 23.56 -5.36
CA TYR A 158 -0.76 24.29 -5.33
C TYR A 158 0.08 24.05 -4.07
N ASP A 159 -0.52 23.50 -3.00
CA ASP A 159 0.13 23.22 -1.72
C ASP A 159 0.46 21.73 -1.48
N HIS A 160 0.18 20.86 -2.45
CA HIS A 160 0.56 19.44 -2.39
C HIS A 160 1.87 19.15 -3.15
N GLY A 161 2.92 18.78 -2.41
CA GLY A 161 4.27 18.64 -2.95
C GLY A 161 5.24 17.95 -2.01
N LYS A 162 6.47 17.73 -2.48
CA LYS A 162 7.61 17.25 -1.70
C LYS A 162 8.61 18.38 -1.49
N ALA A 163 9.11 18.53 -0.27
CA ALA A 163 10.28 19.37 -0.02
C ALA A 163 11.56 18.62 -0.48
N LYS A 164 12.35 19.22 -1.37
CA LYS A 164 13.68 18.75 -1.76
C LYS A 164 14.66 19.92 -1.71
N ASN A 165 15.77 19.78 -0.98
CA ASN A 165 16.83 20.79 -0.90
C ASN A 165 16.35 22.23 -0.54
N GLY A 166 15.28 22.36 0.24
CA GLY A 166 14.66 23.64 0.59
C GLY A 166 13.70 24.22 -0.47
N GLN A 167 13.53 23.56 -1.62
CA GLN A 167 12.54 23.89 -2.64
C GLN A 167 11.30 22.97 -2.51
N PHE A 168 10.15 23.48 -2.94
CA PHE A 168 8.88 22.75 -2.96
C PHE A 168 8.59 22.26 -4.38
N GLU A 169 8.48 20.95 -4.56
CA GLU A 169 8.15 20.31 -5.83
C GLU A 169 6.70 19.79 -5.77
N ARG A 170 5.77 20.45 -6.48
CA ARG A 170 4.36 20.05 -6.54
C ARG A 170 4.22 18.63 -7.11
N ILE A 171 3.37 17.79 -6.50
CA ILE A 171 3.11 16.42 -6.97
C ILE A 171 1.60 16.17 -7.17
N GLY A 172 1.28 15.14 -7.95
CA GLY A 172 -0.10 14.72 -8.23
C GLY A 172 -0.79 15.53 -9.32
N ALA A 173 -2.03 15.12 -9.63
CA ALA A 173 -2.90 15.76 -10.60
C ALA A 173 -4.37 15.53 -10.21
N LEU A 174 -5.24 16.51 -10.49
CA LEU A 174 -6.69 16.43 -10.24
C LEU A 174 -7.43 15.96 -11.49
N ALA A 175 -8.56 15.27 -11.34
CA ALA A 175 -9.37 14.83 -12.48
C ALA A 175 -9.98 16.02 -13.25
N PRO A 176 -10.00 15.99 -14.61
CA PRO A 176 -10.66 17.03 -15.40
C PRO A 176 -12.20 16.92 -15.30
N PRO A 177 -12.93 18.04 -15.51
CA PRO A 177 -14.39 18.00 -15.56
C PRO A 177 -14.93 17.07 -16.66
N PRO A 178 -16.03 16.33 -16.40
CA PRO A 178 -16.71 15.49 -17.39
C PRO A 178 -17.03 16.20 -18.71
N ALA A 179 -16.87 15.48 -19.83
CA ALA A 179 -17.14 16.00 -21.17
C ALA A 179 -18.56 16.59 -21.33
N VAL A 180 -19.58 15.99 -20.70
CA VAL A 180 -20.96 16.53 -20.72
C VAL A 180 -21.06 17.92 -20.09
N LEU A 181 -20.32 18.19 -19.01
CA LEU A 181 -20.27 19.51 -18.35
C LEU A 181 -19.41 20.49 -19.16
N LEU A 182 -18.30 20.04 -19.76
CA LEU A 182 -17.48 20.88 -20.65
C LEU A 182 -18.22 21.30 -21.92
N ASN A 183 -19.04 20.40 -22.49
CA ASN A 183 -19.89 20.63 -23.65
C ASN A 183 -21.06 21.56 -23.31
N ALA A 184 -21.79 21.31 -22.20
CA ALA A 184 -22.85 22.21 -21.75
C ALA A 184 -22.32 23.63 -21.48
N ALA A 185 -21.14 23.76 -20.87
CA ALA A 185 -20.47 25.05 -20.64
C ALA A 185 -19.95 25.71 -21.94
N GLN A 186 -19.77 24.94 -23.02
CA GLN A 186 -19.42 25.47 -24.34
C GLN A 186 -20.67 25.96 -25.09
N ASP A 187 -21.76 25.20 -25.08
CA ASP A 187 -23.02 25.58 -25.73
C ASP A 187 -23.68 26.78 -25.01
N LEU A 188 -23.59 26.83 -23.68
CA LEU A 188 -23.98 28.00 -22.88
C LEU A 188 -23.18 29.26 -23.29
N ALA A 189 -21.87 29.15 -23.53
CA ALA A 189 -21.08 30.27 -24.02
C ALA A 189 -21.53 30.73 -25.42
N VAL A 190 -21.85 29.79 -26.32
CA VAL A 190 -22.38 30.08 -27.66
C VAL A 190 -23.78 30.72 -27.61
N LYS A 191 -24.65 30.30 -26.69
CA LYS A 191 -25.97 30.91 -26.48
C LYS A 191 -25.85 32.33 -25.93
N ARG A 192 -25.08 32.54 -24.86
CA ARG A 192 -24.87 33.88 -24.26
C ARG A 192 -24.35 34.88 -25.30
N ALA A 193 -23.35 34.49 -26.10
CA ALA A 193 -22.80 35.31 -27.19
C ALA A 193 -23.76 35.58 -28.37
N ARG A 194 -24.98 35.02 -28.35
CA ARG A 194 -26.01 35.17 -29.39
C ARG A 194 -27.36 35.70 -28.86
N SER A 195 -27.53 35.79 -27.55
CA SER A 195 -28.74 36.33 -26.92
C SER A 195 -28.68 37.85 -26.80
N ARG A 196 -29.83 38.52 -26.87
CA ARG A 196 -29.95 39.98 -26.61
C ARG A 196 -30.08 40.34 -25.13
N GLN A 197 -30.27 39.33 -24.27
CA GLN A 197 -30.43 39.44 -22.83
C GLN A 197 -29.72 38.22 -22.24
N ASP A 198 -28.95 38.39 -21.17
CA ASP A 198 -28.18 37.28 -20.61
C ASP A 198 -29.07 36.38 -19.72
N PRO A 199 -29.22 35.06 -20.01
CA PRO A 199 -29.98 34.16 -19.15
C PRO A 199 -29.44 34.07 -17.71
N LEU A 200 -28.19 34.48 -17.44
CA LEU A 200 -27.71 34.57 -16.06
C LEU A 200 -28.49 35.60 -15.23
N GLU A 201 -28.87 36.74 -15.81
CA GLU A 201 -29.64 37.76 -15.09
C GLU A 201 -30.99 37.25 -14.60
N ASP A 202 -31.72 36.51 -15.45
CA ASP A 202 -33.06 36.01 -15.11
C ASP A 202 -33.00 34.89 -14.08
N ASN A 203 -31.90 34.13 -14.07
CA ASN A 203 -31.60 33.21 -12.98
C ASN A 203 -31.21 33.94 -11.68
N ILE A 204 -30.48 35.06 -11.74
CA ILE A 204 -30.18 35.91 -10.55
C ILE A 204 -31.45 36.56 -9.98
N LYS A 205 -32.37 37.02 -10.85
CA LYS A 205 -33.67 37.62 -10.48
C LYS A 205 -34.57 36.68 -9.66
N ARG A 206 -34.26 35.38 -9.58
CA ARG A 206 -34.92 34.42 -8.67
C ARG A 206 -34.67 34.73 -7.19
N ILE A 207 -33.50 35.29 -6.85
CA ILE A 207 -33.12 35.63 -5.48
C ILE A 207 -33.76 36.98 -5.11
N ASP A 208 -34.92 36.95 -4.43
CA ASP A 208 -35.63 38.19 -4.06
C ASP A 208 -34.87 39.01 -3.00
N THR A 209 -34.03 39.94 -3.47
CA THR A 209 -33.29 40.87 -2.61
C THR A 209 -34.16 41.90 -1.87
N SER A 210 -35.50 41.90 -2.03
CA SER A 210 -36.40 42.63 -1.15
C SER A 210 -36.39 42.04 0.28
N ILE A 211 -36.35 40.69 0.35
CA ILE A 211 -36.36 39.89 1.58
C ILE A 211 -35.12 40.22 2.40
N ARG A 212 -35.31 40.53 3.69
CA ARG A 212 -34.25 41.04 4.58
C ARG A 212 -33.00 40.15 4.61
N GLY A 213 -33.16 38.83 4.60
CA GLY A 213 -32.04 37.88 4.57
C GLY A 213 -31.27 37.86 3.24
N LEU A 214 -31.97 38.07 2.11
CA LEU A 214 -31.42 37.98 0.76
C LEU A 214 -30.87 39.30 0.22
N ARG A 215 -30.93 40.40 0.99
CA ARG A 215 -30.36 41.71 0.59
C ARG A 215 -28.87 41.66 0.25
N ARG A 216 -28.12 40.71 0.81
CA ARG A 216 -26.68 40.51 0.53
C ARG A 216 -26.37 40.01 -0.89
N TYR A 217 -27.35 39.46 -1.62
CA TYR A 217 -27.18 38.97 -2.99
C TYR A 217 -27.40 40.07 -4.05
N ARG A 218 -27.71 41.31 -3.64
CA ARG A 218 -27.80 42.45 -4.55
C ARG A 218 -26.40 42.85 -5.04
N HIS A 219 -26.28 43.15 -6.33
CA HIS A 219 -25.06 43.69 -6.92
C HIS A 219 -24.53 44.91 -6.12
N PRO A 220 -23.27 44.90 -5.60
CA PRO A 220 -22.74 46.01 -4.82
C PRO A 220 -22.52 47.32 -5.59
N GLY A 221 -22.43 47.22 -6.93
CA GLY A 221 -22.16 48.32 -7.87
C GLY A 221 -20.72 48.31 -8.37
N VAL A 222 -20.51 48.56 -9.67
CA VAL A 222 -19.17 48.48 -10.33
C VAL A 222 -18.13 49.40 -9.68
N ALA A 223 -18.56 50.52 -9.12
CA ALA A 223 -17.70 51.45 -8.37
C ALA A 223 -17.07 50.84 -7.09
N LYS A 224 -17.44 49.61 -6.70
CA LYS A 224 -16.89 48.87 -5.55
C LYS A 224 -15.99 47.69 -5.94
N ASP A 225 -15.61 47.60 -7.22
CA ASP A 225 -14.54 46.72 -7.68
C ASP A 225 -13.16 47.29 -7.27
N TYR A 226 -12.81 47.10 -6.00
CA TYR A 226 -11.56 47.60 -5.42
C TYR A 226 -10.41 46.59 -5.60
N LEU A 227 -9.56 46.82 -6.61
CA LEU A 227 -8.23 46.21 -6.70
C LEU A 227 -7.17 47.20 -6.21
N PHE A 228 -6.31 46.79 -5.28
CA PHE A 228 -5.16 47.59 -4.84
C PHE A 228 -3.86 47.16 -5.55
N LYS A 229 -2.86 48.05 -5.60
CA LYS A 229 -1.51 47.72 -6.10
C LYS A 229 -0.88 46.59 -5.27
N PRO A 230 -0.23 45.57 -5.85
CA PRO A 230 0.25 44.39 -5.11
C PRO A 230 1.20 44.63 -3.93
N HIS A 231 1.87 45.79 -3.90
CA HIS A 231 2.79 46.18 -2.84
C HIS A 231 2.15 47.01 -1.71
N TYR A 232 0.88 47.43 -1.88
CA TYR A 232 0.12 48.08 -0.82
C TYR A 232 -0.49 47.02 0.10
N SER A 233 -0.45 47.26 1.40
CA SER A 233 -0.99 46.36 2.43
C SER A 233 -2.03 47.09 3.28
N HIS A 234 -3.08 46.38 3.67
CA HIS A 234 -4.11 46.88 4.56
C HIS A 234 -3.51 47.36 5.89
N LEU A 235 -3.98 48.51 6.39
CA LEU A 235 -3.32 49.23 7.49
C LEU A 235 -3.55 48.56 8.86
N GLU A 236 -4.79 48.18 9.17
CA GLU A 236 -5.14 47.43 10.39
C GLU A 236 -5.91 46.15 10.05
N LEU A 237 -5.51 45.01 10.62
CA LEU A 237 -6.13 43.72 10.33
C LEU A 237 -7.49 43.58 11.02
N GLY A 238 -8.56 43.41 10.25
CA GLY A 238 -9.91 43.12 10.75
C GLY A 238 -10.89 44.29 10.76
N GLN A 239 -10.43 45.50 10.41
CA GLN A 239 -11.31 46.62 10.02
C GLN A 239 -11.55 46.60 8.50
N SER A 240 -12.55 47.34 8.02
CA SER A 240 -12.70 47.62 6.58
C SER A 240 -11.77 48.74 6.12
N CYS A 241 -11.50 48.79 4.81
CA CYS A 241 -10.65 49.81 4.19
C CYS A 241 -11.14 51.26 4.42
N ASP A 242 -12.45 51.43 4.59
CA ASP A 242 -13.08 52.73 4.79
C ASP A 242 -13.06 53.16 6.27
N GLU A 243 -12.89 52.22 7.21
CA GLU A 243 -12.70 52.49 8.65
C GLU A 243 -11.24 52.78 9.00
N CYS A 244 -10.29 51.99 8.45
CA CYS A 244 -8.86 52.16 8.72
C CYS A 244 -8.18 53.25 7.86
N GLY A 245 -8.90 53.82 6.88
CA GLY A 245 -8.41 54.92 6.04
C GLY A 245 -7.42 54.48 4.94
N CYS A 246 -7.62 53.32 4.32
CA CYS A 246 -6.76 52.85 3.22
C CYS A 246 -6.80 53.80 2.01
N ASP A 247 -5.62 54.24 1.58
CA ASP A 247 -5.41 55.29 0.56
C ASP A 247 -6.06 54.94 -0.80
N PRO A 248 -7.09 55.68 -1.26
CA PRO A 248 -7.72 55.46 -2.56
C PRO A 248 -6.76 55.59 -3.75
N LEU A 249 -5.66 56.34 -3.63
CA LEU A 249 -4.64 56.49 -4.69
C LEU A 249 -3.81 55.21 -4.88
N GLN A 250 -3.93 54.21 -4.00
CA GLN A 250 -3.35 52.88 -4.17
C GLN A 250 -4.30 51.87 -4.82
N ARG A 251 -5.56 52.25 -5.08
CA ARG A 251 -6.48 51.49 -5.93
C ARG A 251 -6.03 51.61 -7.39
N ILE A 252 -6.06 50.50 -8.13
CA ILE A 252 -5.78 50.47 -9.57
C ILE A 252 -7.06 50.93 -10.28
N GLN A 253 -6.97 51.98 -11.09
CA GLN A 253 -8.12 52.46 -11.87
C GLN A 253 -8.53 51.38 -12.89
N ARG A 254 -9.74 50.84 -12.70
CA ARG A 254 -10.38 49.90 -13.61
C ARG A 254 -11.32 50.68 -14.52
N PRO A 255 -11.15 50.65 -15.85
CA PRO A 255 -12.05 51.38 -16.75
C PRO A 255 -13.51 50.92 -16.58
N THR A 256 -14.41 51.88 -16.45
CA THR A 256 -15.79 51.74 -16.92
C THR A 256 -15.79 51.95 -18.43
N ASN A 257 -16.62 51.21 -19.15
CA ASN A 257 -16.93 51.53 -20.53
C ASN A 257 -18.20 52.38 -20.48
N ASP A 258 -18.06 53.70 -20.57
CA ASP A 258 -19.13 54.67 -20.28
C ASP A 258 -20.25 54.72 -21.35
N GLU A 259 -20.45 53.62 -22.10
CA GLU A 259 -21.53 53.42 -23.08
C GLU A 259 -22.48 52.25 -22.71
N ASP A 260 -22.08 51.33 -21.81
CA ASP A 260 -22.89 50.20 -21.33
C ASP A 260 -22.95 50.19 -19.79
N ASP A 261 -23.96 50.86 -19.21
CA ASP A 261 -24.18 50.96 -17.75
C ASP A 261 -24.81 49.68 -17.12
N GLU A 262 -25.11 48.65 -17.93
CA GLU A 262 -25.64 47.37 -17.44
C GLU A 262 -24.51 46.42 -16.97
N PRO A 263 -24.67 45.71 -15.84
CA PRO A 263 -23.61 44.90 -15.23
C PRO A 263 -23.40 43.57 -15.98
N CYS A 264 -22.73 43.62 -17.13
CA CYS A 264 -22.38 42.46 -17.94
C CYS A 264 -21.45 41.49 -17.17
N ILE A 265 -21.95 40.30 -16.85
CA ILE A 265 -21.23 39.27 -16.07
C ILE A 265 -20.24 38.55 -16.99
N VAL A 266 -18.93 38.69 -16.78
CA VAL A 266 -17.94 37.99 -17.59
C VAL A 266 -17.76 36.56 -17.07
N VAL A 267 -17.69 35.60 -18.00
CA VAL A 267 -17.36 34.20 -17.69
C VAL A 267 -15.98 33.89 -18.28
N HIS A 268 -15.04 33.53 -17.42
CA HIS A 268 -13.69 33.09 -17.78
C HIS A 268 -13.59 31.57 -17.62
N ARG A 269 -12.84 30.89 -18.50
CA ARG A 269 -12.71 29.41 -18.48
C ARG A 269 -11.24 29.00 -18.52
N GLY A 270 -10.72 28.39 -17.46
CA GLY A 270 -9.30 28.01 -17.36
C GLY A 270 -8.96 27.30 -16.04
N THR A 271 -7.73 27.51 -15.54
CA THR A 271 -7.20 26.84 -14.36
C THR A 271 -7.63 27.53 -13.06
N ILE A 272 -8.17 26.75 -12.13
CA ILE A 272 -8.50 27.15 -10.76
C ILE A 272 -7.48 26.55 -9.78
N ALA A 273 -7.02 27.35 -8.82
CA ALA A 273 -6.09 26.91 -7.77
C ALA A 273 -6.86 26.44 -6.54
N SER A 274 -6.44 25.30 -5.97
CA SER A 274 -7.05 24.68 -4.80
C SER A 274 -5.99 24.40 -3.72
N GLY A 275 -6.32 24.59 -2.45
CA GLY A 275 -5.42 24.31 -1.32
C GLY A 275 -6.04 24.62 0.04
N GLU A 276 -5.44 24.12 1.11
CA GLU A 276 -5.83 24.41 2.49
C GLU A 276 -5.23 25.76 2.98
N LEU A 277 -4.23 26.31 2.28
CA LEU A 277 -3.52 27.55 2.66
C LEU A 277 -4.17 28.83 2.07
N VAL A 278 -5.01 29.52 2.83
CA VAL A 278 -5.68 30.76 2.40
C VAL A 278 -4.71 31.84 1.90
N VAL A 279 -4.70 32.13 0.60
CA VAL A 279 -3.89 33.21 0.01
C VAL A 279 -4.50 34.57 0.34
N LYS A 280 -3.76 35.40 1.09
CA LYS A 280 -4.08 36.80 1.44
C LYS A 280 -2.92 37.76 1.15
N ASN A 281 -2.10 37.45 0.16
CA ASN A 281 -0.93 38.23 -0.22
C ASN A 281 -0.86 38.34 -1.74
N ALA A 282 -0.94 39.58 -2.26
CA ALA A 282 -0.96 39.85 -3.68
C ALA A 282 0.32 39.39 -4.41
N GLY A 283 1.49 39.55 -3.79
CA GLY A 283 2.75 39.05 -4.36
C GLY A 283 2.74 37.52 -4.52
N ARG A 284 2.36 36.78 -3.48
CA ARG A 284 2.29 35.30 -3.55
C ARG A 284 1.19 34.79 -4.48
N ARG A 285 0.06 35.51 -4.57
CA ARG A 285 -0.99 35.28 -5.58
C ARG A 285 -0.41 35.42 -6.99
N ASP A 286 0.30 36.51 -7.26
CA ASP A 286 0.84 36.83 -8.58
C ASP A 286 2.00 35.89 -8.97
N GLU A 287 2.85 35.47 -8.03
CA GLU A 287 3.83 34.39 -8.23
C GLU A 287 3.14 33.10 -8.72
N LEU A 288 2.21 32.56 -7.93
CA LEU A 288 1.51 31.31 -8.23
C LEU A 288 0.69 31.40 -9.51
N ALA A 289 0.10 32.57 -9.81
CA ALA A 289 -0.64 32.80 -11.03
C ALA A 289 0.24 32.77 -12.29
N ASN A 290 1.44 33.33 -12.22
CA ASN A 290 2.42 33.25 -13.29
C ASN A 290 3.00 31.82 -13.43
N GLU A 291 3.16 31.09 -12.32
CA GLU A 291 3.70 29.72 -12.32
C GLU A 291 2.74 28.69 -12.93
N TYR A 292 1.42 28.79 -12.65
CA TYR A 292 0.42 27.79 -13.04
C TYR A 292 -0.73 28.31 -13.93
N GLY A 293 -0.64 29.54 -14.44
CA GLY A 293 -1.66 30.12 -15.33
C GLY A 293 -3.05 30.25 -14.68
N LEU A 294 -3.09 30.68 -13.42
CA LEU A 294 -4.29 30.65 -12.58
C LEU A 294 -5.24 31.82 -12.85
N LEU A 295 -6.55 31.55 -12.78
CA LEU A 295 -7.61 32.56 -12.89
C LEU A 295 -8.26 32.90 -11.55
N CYS A 296 -8.35 31.96 -10.61
CA CYS A 296 -8.82 32.20 -9.24
C CYS A 296 -8.31 31.14 -8.25
N PHE A 297 -8.45 31.42 -6.95
CA PHE A 297 -8.17 30.52 -5.83
C PHE A 297 -9.45 30.13 -5.08
N GLU A 298 -9.52 28.88 -4.67
CA GLU A 298 -10.53 28.28 -3.79
C GLU A 298 -9.91 27.18 -2.91
N MET A 299 -10.71 26.45 -2.11
CA MET A 299 -10.19 25.57 -1.05
C MET A 299 -10.77 24.15 -1.02
N GLU A 300 -11.60 23.74 -1.99
CA GLU A 300 -12.34 22.46 -1.92
C GLU A 300 -12.14 21.55 -3.14
N ALA A 301 -11.73 22.08 -4.29
CA ALA A 301 -11.69 21.32 -5.53
C ALA A 301 -10.73 20.13 -5.47
N ALA A 302 -9.60 20.20 -4.75
CA ALA A 302 -8.69 19.06 -4.63
C ALA A 302 -9.34 17.90 -3.84
N GLY A 303 -10.11 18.21 -2.79
CA GLY A 303 -10.88 17.23 -2.03
C GLY A 303 -12.04 16.61 -2.82
N VAL A 304 -12.73 17.40 -3.65
CA VAL A 304 -13.84 16.90 -4.49
C VAL A 304 -13.32 16.09 -5.69
N LEU A 305 -12.34 16.60 -6.42
CA LEU A 305 -11.84 16.02 -7.68
C LEU A 305 -10.96 14.78 -7.49
N ALA A 306 -10.69 14.37 -6.24
CA ALA A 306 -9.96 13.14 -5.92
C ALA A 306 -10.72 11.85 -6.32
N ASP A 307 -12.04 11.79 -6.13
CA ASP A 307 -12.87 10.65 -6.57
C ASP A 307 -14.32 11.04 -6.96
N PHE A 308 -14.61 12.32 -7.25
CA PHE A 308 -15.91 12.73 -7.80
C PHE A 308 -15.74 13.62 -9.05
N PRO A 309 -16.14 13.14 -10.25
CA PRO A 309 -16.02 13.91 -11.48
C PRO A 309 -16.88 15.17 -11.40
N CYS A 310 -16.25 16.35 -11.40
CA CYS A 310 -16.91 17.60 -11.03
C CYS A 310 -16.46 18.76 -11.93
N ILE A 311 -17.34 19.74 -12.15
CA ILE A 311 -16.96 21.06 -12.66
C ILE A 311 -16.97 22.07 -11.52
N VAL A 312 -15.99 22.97 -11.50
CA VAL A 312 -15.79 23.96 -10.45
C VAL A 312 -16.20 25.32 -11.00
N ILE A 313 -17.11 26.00 -10.30
CA ILE A 313 -17.75 27.26 -10.73
C ILE A 313 -17.61 28.24 -9.57
N ARG A 314 -16.74 29.25 -9.73
CA ARG A 314 -16.42 30.22 -8.69
C ARG A 314 -16.79 31.64 -9.13
N GLY A 315 -17.72 32.26 -8.43
CA GLY A 315 -17.99 33.70 -8.53
C GLY A 315 -16.91 34.48 -7.79
N ILE A 316 -16.41 35.56 -8.37
CA ILE A 316 -15.24 36.27 -7.83
C ILE A 316 -15.66 37.24 -6.71
N SER A 317 -15.17 36.98 -5.50
CA SER A 317 -15.52 37.70 -4.28
C SER A 317 -14.46 38.70 -3.79
N ASP A 318 -13.20 38.48 -4.14
CA ASP A 318 -12.04 39.24 -3.67
C ASP A 318 -10.84 38.99 -4.60
N TYR A 319 -9.66 39.53 -4.27
CA TYR A 319 -8.44 39.38 -5.06
C TYR A 319 -7.29 38.66 -4.31
N CYS A 320 -7.58 37.78 -3.34
CA CYS A 320 -6.56 37.05 -2.56
C CYS A 320 -5.46 37.93 -1.92
N ASP A 321 -5.78 39.18 -1.59
CA ASP A 321 -4.86 40.14 -0.97
C ASP A 321 -5.34 40.57 0.43
N THR A 322 -4.63 41.53 1.03
CA THR A 322 -4.87 41.98 2.41
C THR A 322 -6.16 42.79 2.60
N HIS A 323 -6.81 43.23 1.51
CA HIS A 323 -8.04 44.05 1.50
C HIS A 323 -9.32 43.21 1.26
N LYS A 324 -9.21 41.87 1.25
CA LYS A 324 -10.36 40.96 1.16
C LYS A 324 -11.42 41.31 2.21
N ASN A 325 -12.66 41.44 1.75
CA ASN A 325 -13.83 41.71 2.60
C ASN A 325 -15.08 41.02 2.04
N ASP A 326 -16.08 40.81 2.90
CA ASP A 326 -17.25 39.97 2.61
C ASP A 326 -18.33 40.66 1.77
N GLN A 327 -18.16 41.92 1.34
CA GLN A 327 -19.21 42.71 0.68
C GLN A 327 -19.73 42.06 -0.62
N TRP A 328 -18.85 41.39 -1.35
CA TRP A 328 -19.19 40.72 -2.61
C TRP A 328 -19.60 39.25 -2.45
N HIS A 329 -19.46 38.64 -1.26
CA HIS A 329 -19.72 37.21 -1.03
C HIS A 329 -21.13 36.78 -1.49
N GLY A 330 -22.14 37.60 -1.23
CA GLY A 330 -23.52 37.30 -1.67
C GLY A 330 -23.67 37.36 -3.19
N TYR A 331 -23.34 38.48 -3.83
CA TYR A 331 -23.47 38.60 -5.29
C TYR A 331 -22.60 37.58 -6.05
N ALA A 332 -21.38 37.31 -5.59
CA ALA A 332 -20.50 36.28 -6.12
C ALA A 332 -21.14 34.87 -6.05
N ALA A 333 -21.79 34.53 -4.93
CA ALA A 333 -22.54 33.28 -4.82
C ALA A 333 -23.77 33.24 -5.75
N ALA A 334 -24.47 34.36 -5.92
CA ALA A 334 -25.63 34.47 -6.81
C ALA A 334 -25.26 34.24 -8.29
N VAL A 335 -24.21 34.90 -8.80
CA VAL A 335 -23.77 34.72 -10.20
C VAL A 335 -23.28 33.29 -10.46
N ALA A 336 -22.55 32.69 -9.51
CA ALA A 336 -22.06 31.32 -9.60
C ALA A 336 -23.23 30.31 -9.63
N ALA A 337 -24.22 30.48 -8.75
CA ALA A 337 -25.41 29.65 -8.71
C ALA A 337 -26.29 29.81 -9.96
N ALA A 338 -26.42 31.03 -10.49
CA ALA A 338 -27.14 31.30 -11.73
C ALA A 338 -26.48 30.65 -12.95
N TYR A 339 -25.14 30.67 -13.04
CA TYR A 339 -24.41 29.95 -14.09
C TYR A 339 -24.52 28.43 -13.93
N ALA A 340 -24.39 27.92 -12.71
CA ALA A 340 -24.61 26.50 -12.43
C ALA A 340 -26.03 26.05 -12.81
N ARG A 341 -27.06 26.86 -12.53
CA ARG A 341 -28.45 26.63 -12.95
C ARG A 341 -28.58 26.57 -14.47
N GLU A 342 -28.06 27.57 -15.17
CA GLU A 342 -28.17 27.61 -16.64
C GLU A 342 -27.38 26.47 -17.30
N LEU A 343 -26.29 25.99 -16.68
CA LEU A 343 -25.55 24.81 -17.12
C LEU A 343 -26.43 23.54 -17.15
N PHE A 344 -27.40 23.38 -16.24
CA PHE A 344 -28.36 22.27 -16.29
C PHE A 344 -29.28 22.36 -17.52
N ALA A 345 -29.69 23.56 -17.92
CA ALA A 345 -30.53 23.75 -19.13
C ALA A 345 -29.78 23.40 -20.44
N HIS A 346 -28.46 23.30 -20.38
CA HIS A 346 -27.58 22.89 -21.50
C HIS A 346 -27.07 21.44 -21.41
N MET A 347 -27.42 20.68 -20.35
CA MET A 347 -27.06 19.27 -20.24
C MET A 347 -28.11 18.37 -20.91
N PRO A 348 -27.76 17.52 -21.91
CA PRO A 348 -28.74 16.68 -22.56
C PRO A 348 -29.23 15.59 -21.61
N ILE A 349 -30.52 15.62 -21.26
CA ILE A 349 -31.16 14.63 -20.36
C ILE A 349 -30.96 13.20 -20.88
N GLU A 350 -30.88 12.99 -22.20
CA GLU A 350 -30.60 11.69 -22.80
C GLU A 350 -29.12 11.31 -22.84
N GLU A 351 -28.17 12.25 -22.88
CA GLU A 351 -26.75 11.91 -22.68
C GLU A 351 -26.47 11.58 -21.21
N VAL A 352 -27.08 12.32 -20.26
CA VAL A 352 -27.02 11.97 -18.83
C VAL A 352 -27.62 10.57 -18.58
N LYS A 353 -28.57 10.11 -19.40
CA LYS A 353 -29.09 8.72 -19.40
C LYS A 353 -28.19 7.73 -20.16
N ARG A 354 -27.62 8.07 -21.32
CA ARG A 354 -26.66 7.19 -22.05
C ARG A 354 -25.37 6.97 -21.29
N TYR A 355 -24.92 7.97 -20.55
CA TYR A 355 -23.82 7.86 -19.59
C TYR A 355 -24.13 6.82 -18.50
N ILE A 356 -25.41 6.54 -18.20
CA ILE A 356 -25.78 5.39 -17.35
C ILE A 356 -25.45 4.08 -18.05
N SER A 357 -25.76 3.86 -19.33
CA SER A 357 -25.40 2.60 -20.01
C SER A 357 -23.88 2.44 -20.18
N GLU A 358 -23.24 3.36 -20.90
CA GLU A 358 -21.83 3.20 -21.28
C GLU A 358 -20.88 3.32 -20.09
N THR A 359 -21.30 3.99 -19.00
CA THR A 359 -20.49 4.13 -17.78
C THR A 359 -20.94 3.18 -16.68
N ALA A 360 -22.18 2.68 -16.62
CA ALA A 360 -22.49 1.54 -15.75
C ALA A 360 -21.86 0.25 -16.30
N GLU A 361 -21.77 0.04 -17.61
CA GLU A 361 -20.96 -1.08 -18.12
C GLU A 361 -19.49 -0.93 -17.71
N LYS A 362 -18.89 0.26 -17.85
CA LYS A 362 -17.49 0.50 -17.45
C LYS A 362 -17.27 0.61 -15.93
N ILE A 363 -18.29 0.92 -15.13
CA ILE A 363 -18.21 0.98 -13.66
C ILE A 363 -18.59 -0.36 -13.04
N ILE A 364 -19.59 -1.09 -13.53
CA ILE A 364 -19.86 -2.48 -13.14
C ILE A 364 -18.65 -3.32 -13.56
N HIS A 365 -18.14 -3.22 -14.79
CA HIS A 365 -16.88 -3.90 -15.17
C HIS A 365 -15.61 -3.34 -14.49
N ARG A 366 -15.71 -2.29 -13.65
CA ARG A 366 -14.65 -1.84 -12.72
C ARG A 366 -14.96 -2.13 -11.25
N MET A 367 -16.20 -2.44 -10.89
CA MET A 367 -16.64 -2.75 -9.51
C MET A 367 -16.75 -4.25 -9.34
N ASN A 368 -17.34 -4.96 -10.31
CA ASN A 368 -17.07 -6.37 -10.55
C ASN A 368 -15.56 -6.56 -10.67
N ARG A 369 -14.82 -5.91 -11.57
CA ARG A 369 -13.35 -6.07 -11.53
C ARG A 369 -12.71 -5.67 -10.19
N ARG A 370 -13.04 -4.57 -9.52
CA ARG A 370 -12.42 -4.28 -8.20
C ARG A 370 -12.80 -5.27 -7.09
N GLN A 371 -13.91 -5.99 -7.23
CA GLN A 371 -14.38 -6.99 -6.29
C GLN A 371 -13.88 -8.40 -6.67
N GLU A 372 -13.92 -8.76 -7.95
CA GLU A 372 -13.32 -9.96 -8.55
C GLU A 372 -11.79 -9.91 -8.46
N ASP A 373 -11.11 -8.80 -8.79
CA ASP A 373 -9.67 -8.58 -8.53
C ASP A 373 -9.38 -8.53 -7.02
N GLY A 374 -10.35 -8.14 -6.19
CA GLY A 374 -10.22 -8.11 -4.72
C GLY A 374 -10.25 -9.52 -4.13
N ASP A 375 -11.35 -10.23 -4.38
CA ASP A 375 -11.59 -11.63 -4.06
C ASP A 375 -10.51 -12.53 -4.70
N TYR A 376 -10.10 -12.26 -5.94
CA TYR A 376 -9.04 -13.01 -6.62
C TYR A 376 -7.65 -12.69 -6.07
N LYS A 377 -7.37 -11.45 -5.67
CA LYS A 377 -6.16 -11.15 -4.91
C LYS A 377 -6.17 -11.87 -3.56
N GLU A 378 -7.32 -11.97 -2.89
CA GLU A 378 -7.46 -12.78 -1.68
C GLU A 378 -7.22 -14.28 -1.96
N VAL A 379 -7.73 -14.82 -3.07
CA VAL A 379 -7.47 -16.18 -3.56
C VAL A 379 -5.98 -16.41 -3.87
N LEU A 380 -5.29 -15.43 -4.44
CA LEU A 380 -3.86 -15.52 -4.77
C LEU A 380 -2.96 -15.43 -3.53
N GLU A 381 -3.29 -14.56 -2.57
CA GLU A 381 -2.62 -14.49 -1.26
C GLU A 381 -2.94 -15.70 -0.37
N TRP A 382 -4.15 -16.25 -0.48
CA TRP A 382 -4.49 -17.55 0.11
C TRP A 382 -3.66 -18.68 -0.53
N LEU A 383 -3.43 -18.66 -1.85
CA LEU A 383 -2.65 -19.68 -2.51
C LEU A 383 -1.18 -19.62 -2.07
N SER A 384 -0.54 -18.43 -2.12
CA SER A 384 0.77 -18.20 -1.53
C SER A 384 0.98 -16.74 -1.11
N PRO A 385 1.49 -16.47 0.11
CA PRO A 385 1.87 -15.12 0.52
C PRO A 385 3.25 -14.69 -0.04
N THR A 386 3.94 -15.56 -0.77
CA THR A 386 5.26 -15.22 -1.33
C THR A 386 5.14 -14.29 -2.53
N ASP A 387 5.93 -13.21 -2.52
CA ASP A 387 6.13 -12.32 -3.65
C ASP A 387 7.54 -12.52 -4.23
N PHE A 388 7.63 -13.38 -5.25
CA PHE A 388 8.84 -13.50 -6.07
C PHE A 388 8.98 -12.40 -7.13
N PRO A 389 7.91 -11.87 -7.77
CA PRO A 389 7.99 -10.71 -8.65
C PRO A 389 8.71 -9.49 -8.02
N ALA A 390 8.42 -9.14 -6.77
CA ALA A 390 9.13 -8.08 -6.05
C ALA A 390 10.63 -8.41 -5.87
N GLN A 391 10.97 -9.67 -5.56
CA GLN A 391 12.37 -10.12 -5.48
C GLN A 391 13.07 -10.02 -6.85
N GLN A 392 12.39 -10.38 -7.94
CA GLN A 392 12.90 -10.21 -9.31
C GLN A 392 13.21 -8.75 -9.62
N HIS A 393 12.34 -7.82 -9.22
CA HIS A 393 12.57 -6.38 -9.36
C HIS A 393 13.77 -5.92 -8.52
N ASP A 394 13.82 -6.32 -7.24
CA ASP A 394 14.93 -6.06 -6.30
C ASP A 394 16.27 -6.63 -6.77
N ILE A 395 16.28 -7.70 -7.58
CA ILE A 395 17.49 -8.31 -8.14
C ILE A 395 17.91 -7.59 -9.44
N ILE A 396 16.98 -7.35 -10.37
CA ILE A 396 17.31 -6.77 -11.68
C ILE A 396 17.68 -5.28 -11.59
N SER A 397 17.09 -4.53 -10.65
CA SER A 397 17.43 -3.11 -10.40
C SER A 397 18.89 -2.88 -10.05
N ARG A 398 19.55 -3.89 -9.44
CA ARG A 398 20.96 -3.87 -9.03
C ARG A 398 21.93 -4.28 -10.14
N ARG A 399 21.45 -4.74 -11.29
CA ARG A 399 22.28 -5.10 -12.44
C ARG A 399 22.99 -3.84 -12.95
N GLN A 400 24.32 -3.86 -13.01
CA GLN A 400 25.06 -2.83 -13.75
C GLN A 400 24.62 -2.86 -15.22
N ALA A 401 24.06 -1.76 -15.73
CA ALA A 401 23.62 -1.68 -17.12
C ALA A 401 24.72 -2.11 -18.10
N GLY A 402 24.37 -2.99 -19.04
CA GLY A 402 25.31 -3.54 -20.03
C GLY A 402 26.13 -4.76 -19.58
N THR A 403 25.94 -5.30 -18.37
CA THR A 403 26.49 -6.63 -17.99
C THR A 403 25.51 -7.77 -18.29
N ALA A 404 25.99 -9.02 -18.20
CA ALA A 404 25.24 -10.26 -18.43
C ALA A 404 24.73 -10.49 -19.87
N GLN A 405 25.02 -9.60 -20.82
CA GLN A 405 24.54 -9.72 -22.21
C GLN A 405 25.07 -10.99 -22.91
N TRP A 406 26.30 -11.40 -22.59
CA TRP A 406 26.93 -12.62 -23.11
C TRP A 406 26.13 -13.91 -22.83
N PHE A 407 25.36 -13.93 -21.73
CA PHE A 407 24.54 -15.08 -21.34
C PHE A 407 23.34 -15.24 -22.28
N LEU A 408 22.60 -14.15 -22.50
CA LEU A 408 21.52 -14.10 -23.49
C LEU A 408 22.04 -14.37 -24.91
N ASP A 409 23.26 -13.95 -25.20
CA ASP A 409 23.87 -14.16 -26.51
C ASP A 409 24.42 -15.57 -26.79
N SER A 410 24.55 -16.40 -25.76
CA SER A 410 25.09 -17.76 -25.85
C SER A 410 24.28 -18.70 -26.75
N ALA A 411 24.95 -19.69 -27.34
CA ALA A 411 24.29 -20.71 -28.14
C ALA A 411 23.40 -21.62 -27.26
N GLU A 412 23.79 -21.78 -26.00
CA GLU A 412 23.15 -22.61 -24.98
C GLU A 412 21.80 -21.98 -24.58
N PHE A 413 21.79 -20.69 -24.22
CA PHE A 413 20.55 -19.97 -23.93
C PHE A 413 19.62 -19.94 -25.14
N LYS A 414 20.15 -19.71 -26.36
CA LYS A 414 19.34 -19.68 -27.60
C LYS A 414 18.77 -21.05 -27.99
N LYS A 415 19.43 -22.17 -27.68
CA LYS A 415 18.86 -23.54 -27.82
C LYS A 415 17.73 -23.81 -26.83
N TRP A 416 17.87 -23.33 -25.60
CA TRP A 416 16.83 -23.44 -24.59
C TRP A 416 15.61 -22.55 -24.90
N LEU A 417 15.85 -21.31 -25.33
CA LEU A 417 14.84 -20.31 -25.72
C LEU A 417 14.09 -20.68 -27.02
N SER A 418 14.70 -21.50 -27.89
CA SER A 418 13.99 -22.12 -29.03
C SER A 418 13.29 -23.43 -28.66
N GLY A 419 13.60 -24.03 -27.50
CA GLY A 419 13.06 -25.30 -27.05
C GLY A 419 13.66 -26.53 -27.73
N ALA A 420 14.80 -26.38 -28.42
CA ALA A 420 15.59 -27.50 -28.95
C ALA A 420 16.09 -28.39 -27.80
N ASP A 421 16.54 -27.75 -26.71
CA ASP A 421 16.81 -28.36 -25.41
C ASP A 421 15.78 -27.82 -24.40
N LYS A 422 15.12 -28.70 -23.63
CA LYS A 422 14.06 -28.25 -22.70
C LYS A 422 14.56 -27.83 -21.31
N THR A 423 15.80 -28.15 -20.97
CA THR A 423 16.36 -27.91 -19.64
C THR A 423 17.76 -27.33 -19.75
N LEU A 424 17.97 -26.17 -19.15
CA LEU A 424 19.25 -25.49 -19.05
C LEU A 424 19.73 -25.49 -17.59
N PHE A 425 20.96 -25.95 -17.35
CA PHE A 425 21.60 -25.93 -16.05
C PHE A 425 22.75 -24.91 -16.04
N CYS A 426 22.74 -24.02 -15.06
CA CYS A 426 23.64 -22.88 -14.94
C CYS A 426 24.51 -23.02 -13.69
N PRO A 427 25.46 -23.98 -13.64
CA PRO A 427 26.39 -24.11 -12.54
C PRO A 427 27.36 -22.93 -12.52
N GLY A 428 27.82 -22.52 -11.35
CA GLY A 428 28.82 -21.44 -11.26
C GLY A 428 29.38 -21.26 -9.86
N ILE A 429 30.54 -20.62 -9.75
CA ILE A 429 31.19 -20.36 -8.46
C ILE A 429 30.32 -19.46 -7.56
N PRO A 430 30.50 -19.48 -6.22
CA PRO A 430 29.84 -18.53 -5.32
C PRO A 430 30.18 -17.09 -5.73
N GLY A 431 29.20 -16.17 -5.66
CA GLY A 431 29.45 -14.76 -6.00
C GLY A 431 29.67 -14.44 -7.48
N ALA A 432 29.49 -15.40 -8.41
CA ALA A 432 29.62 -15.20 -9.85
C ALA A 432 28.49 -14.40 -10.51
N GLY A 433 27.36 -14.20 -9.81
CA GLY A 433 26.17 -13.53 -10.35
C GLY A 433 25.08 -14.45 -10.90
N LYS A 434 24.99 -15.72 -10.46
CA LYS A 434 23.92 -16.67 -10.86
C LYS A 434 22.51 -16.09 -10.77
N THR A 435 22.18 -15.49 -9.64
CA THR A 435 20.91 -14.79 -9.39
C THR A 435 20.66 -13.62 -10.35
N ILE A 436 21.71 -12.92 -10.80
CA ILE A 436 21.60 -11.91 -11.86
C ILE A 436 21.34 -12.58 -13.21
N MET A 437 21.96 -13.71 -13.55
CA MET A 437 21.68 -14.43 -14.80
C MET A 437 20.24 -14.97 -14.84
N ALA A 438 19.73 -15.51 -13.72
CA ALA A 438 18.33 -15.91 -13.58
C ALA A 438 17.40 -14.71 -13.79
N ALA A 439 17.65 -13.59 -13.11
CA ALA A 439 16.85 -12.38 -13.26
C ALA A 439 16.91 -11.76 -14.66
N VAL A 440 18.06 -11.87 -15.33
CA VAL A 440 18.25 -11.41 -16.73
C VAL A 440 17.52 -12.31 -17.72
N ALA A 441 17.46 -13.63 -17.48
CA ALA A 441 16.62 -14.53 -18.27
C ALA A 441 15.13 -14.20 -18.11
N ILE A 442 14.67 -13.94 -16.87
CA ILE A 442 13.28 -13.57 -16.57
C ILE A 442 12.92 -12.21 -17.22
N ASP A 443 13.80 -11.22 -17.12
CA ASP A 443 13.67 -9.89 -17.73
C ASP A 443 13.64 -9.94 -19.27
N ASP A 444 14.45 -10.80 -19.90
CA ASP A 444 14.44 -11.02 -21.35
C ASP A 444 13.16 -11.74 -21.81
N LEU A 445 12.71 -12.76 -21.08
CA LEU A 445 11.47 -13.48 -21.37
C LEU A 445 10.23 -12.56 -21.35
N TYR A 446 10.09 -11.72 -20.32
CA TYR A 446 8.99 -10.75 -20.22
C TYR A 446 9.01 -9.66 -21.32
N ARG A 447 10.15 -9.44 -22.00
CA ARG A 447 10.27 -8.48 -23.11
C ARG A 447 10.05 -9.11 -24.48
N THR A 448 10.24 -10.42 -24.60
CA THR A 448 10.28 -11.15 -25.87
C THR A 448 9.05 -12.02 -26.13
N HIS A 449 8.25 -12.31 -25.10
CA HIS A 449 7.05 -13.15 -25.15
C HIS A 449 5.80 -12.40 -24.67
N GLY A 450 4.61 -12.89 -25.02
CA GLY A 450 3.32 -12.30 -24.64
C GLY A 450 2.51 -13.16 -23.67
N ASP A 451 1.25 -12.76 -23.42
CA ASP A 451 0.33 -13.38 -22.45
C ASP A 451 -0.03 -14.86 -22.74
N ASP A 452 0.33 -15.36 -23.93
CA ASP A 452 0.20 -16.75 -24.36
C ASP A 452 1.28 -17.68 -23.76
N THR A 453 2.34 -17.07 -23.19
CA THR A 453 3.51 -17.73 -22.61
C THR A 453 3.47 -17.62 -21.08
N GLY A 454 3.63 -18.74 -20.39
CA GLY A 454 3.72 -18.77 -18.93
C GLY A 454 5.15 -18.51 -18.46
N ILE A 455 5.33 -17.60 -17.51
CA ILE A 455 6.63 -17.33 -16.88
C ILE A 455 6.43 -17.42 -15.37
N ALA A 456 7.22 -18.27 -14.70
CA ALA A 456 7.25 -18.36 -13.24
C ALA A 456 8.66 -18.71 -12.74
N PHE A 457 8.97 -18.32 -11.52
CA PHE A 457 10.32 -18.47 -10.98
C PHE A 457 10.32 -18.61 -9.45
N LEU A 458 11.40 -19.19 -8.94
CA LEU A 458 11.66 -19.35 -7.51
C LEU A 458 13.11 -18.92 -7.24
N PHE A 459 13.30 -18.07 -6.23
CA PHE A 459 14.61 -17.79 -5.65
C PHE A 459 14.76 -18.62 -4.37
N CYS A 460 15.46 -19.77 -4.44
CA CYS A 460 15.80 -20.53 -3.23
C CYS A 460 16.69 -19.65 -2.32
N ASN A 461 16.49 -19.73 -1.00
CA ASN A 461 17.25 -18.95 -0.03
C ASN A 461 17.46 -19.76 1.26
N TYR A 462 18.72 -19.90 1.67
CA TYR A 462 19.09 -20.72 2.83
C TYR A 462 18.34 -20.31 4.11
N LYS A 463 18.10 -19.00 4.33
CA LYS A 463 17.40 -18.48 5.52
C LYS A 463 15.87 -18.52 5.41
N ALA A 464 15.34 -18.96 4.28
CA ALA A 464 13.92 -19.19 4.09
C ALA A 464 13.58 -20.69 3.99
N GLN A 465 14.52 -21.61 4.23
CA GLN A 465 14.33 -23.06 4.04
C GLN A 465 13.06 -23.64 4.70
N LEU A 466 12.76 -23.26 5.95
CA LEU A 466 11.55 -23.70 6.66
C LEU A 466 10.24 -23.11 6.05
N ASP A 467 10.37 -22.01 5.31
CA ASP A 467 9.31 -21.34 4.56
C ASP A 467 9.32 -21.63 3.06
N GLN A 468 10.28 -22.42 2.59
CA GLN A 468 10.46 -22.85 1.19
C GLN A 468 10.31 -24.36 1.04
N SER A 469 9.46 -24.99 1.87
CA SER A 469 9.03 -26.37 1.63
C SER A 469 8.30 -26.52 0.30
N THR A 470 8.43 -27.66 -0.36
CA THR A 470 7.91 -27.88 -1.72
C THR A 470 6.43 -27.49 -1.91
N PRO A 471 5.50 -27.71 -0.96
CA PRO A 471 4.12 -27.26 -1.11
C PRO A 471 3.99 -25.73 -1.22
N LYS A 472 4.75 -24.96 -0.42
CA LYS A 472 4.79 -23.49 -0.50
C LYS A 472 5.38 -23.04 -1.84
N LEU A 473 6.44 -23.69 -2.31
CA LEU A 473 7.07 -23.42 -3.62
C LEU A 473 6.16 -23.74 -4.81
N GLN A 474 5.48 -24.89 -4.80
CA GLN A 474 4.49 -25.26 -5.84
C GLN A 474 3.34 -24.25 -5.89
N ALA A 475 2.83 -23.82 -4.74
CA ALA A 475 1.77 -22.82 -4.67
C ALA A 475 2.24 -21.43 -5.16
N ALA A 476 3.50 -21.06 -4.90
CA ALA A 476 4.10 -19.82 -5.41
C ALA A 476 4.31 -19.85 -6.95
N LEU A 477 4.66 -21.00 -7.53
CA LEU A 477 4.67 -21.19 -8.99
C LEU A 477 3.25 -21.07 -9.57
N LEU A 478 2.27 -21.71 -8.93
CA LEU A 478 0.87 -21.69 -9.40
C LEU A 478 0.28 -20.27 -9.32
N LYS A 479 0.58 -19.51 -8.27
CA LYS A 479 0.21 -18.08 -8.13
C LYS A 479 0.70 -17.28 -9.33
N GLN A 480 1.99 -17.35 -9.65
CA GLN A 480 2.58 -16.62 -10.79
C GLN A 480 1.90 -16.99 -12.12
N LEU A 481 1.67 -18.28 -12.37
CA LEU A 481 1.05 -18.78 -13.60
C LEU A 481 -0.48 -18.56 -13.70
N VAL A 482 -1.13 -17.96 -12.70
CA VAL A 482 -2.55 -17.57 -12.79
C VAL A 482 -2.81 -16.08 -12.52
N GLN A 483 -1.90 -15.39 -11.84
CA GLN A 483 -2.05 -13.98 -11.43
C GLN A 483 -2.28 -13.01 -12.60
N GLY A 484 -1.78 -13.33 -13.81
CA GLY A 484 -2.04 -12.57 -15.04
C GLY A 484 -3.16 -13.10 -15.94
N ARG A 485 -3.85 -14.19 -15.56
CA ARG A 485 -4.76 -14.95 -16.44
C ARG A 485 -6.12 -15.23 -15.78
N PRO A 486 -7.10 -14.30 -15.89
CA PRO A 486 -8.45 -14.47 -15.34
C PRO A 486 -9.21 -15.69 -15.88
N ASP A 487 -8.89 -16.15 -17.09
CA ASP A 487 -9.43 -17.40 -17.66
C ASP A 487 -9.02 -18.65 -16.86
N LEU A 488 -7.93 -18.56 -16.09
CA LEU A 488 -7.42 -19.63 -15.23
C LEU A 488 -7.80 -19.45 -13.75
N ALA A 489 -8.33 -18.27 -13.37
CA ALA A 489 -8.76 -17.95 -12.00
C ALA A 489 -9.75 -18.99 -11.45
N ALA A 490 -10.73 -19.40 -12.25
CA ALA A 490 -11.74 -20.40 -11.92
C ALA A 490 -11.17 -21.75 -11.45
N LEU A 491 -9.93 -22.10 -11.81
CA LEU A 491 -9.25 -23.29 -11.29
C LEU A 491 -8.88 -23.13 -9.81
N VAL A 492 -8.32 -21.97 -9.45
CA VAL A 492 -7.88 -21.65 -8.09
C VAL A 492 -9.06 -21.28 -7.20
N GLU A 493 -10.06 -20.56 -7.71
CA GLU A 493 -11.32 -20.26 -7.01
C GLU A 493 -12.06 -21.52 -6.54
N ARG A 494 -12.10 -22.57 -7.38
CA ARG A 494 -12.68 -23.87 -7.00
C ARG A 494 -11.90 -24.54 -5.87
N MET A 495 -10.57 -24.40 -5.89
CA MET A 495 -9.68 -24.88 -4.83
C MET A 495 -9.94 -24.09 -3.53
N TYR A 496 -9.79 -22.76 -3.57
CA TYR A 496 -10.11 -21.84 -2.49
C TYR A 496 -11.49 -22.13 -1.86
N THR A 497 -12.56 -22.19 -2.65
CA THR A 497 -13.94 -22.43 -2.17
C THR A 497 -14.10 -23.79 -1.46
N LYS A 498 -13.40 -24.82 -1.93
CA LYS A 498 -13.37 -26.17 -1.32
C LYS A 498 -12.66 -26.17 0.03
N HIS A 499 -11.63 -25.33 0.18
CA HIS A 499 -10.77 -25.26 1.36
C HIS A 499 -11.22 -24.24 2.41
N LEU A 500 -11.81 -23.11 1.99
CA LEU A 500 -12.47 -22.11 2.84
C LEU A 500 -13.53 -22.75 3.74
N LYS A 501 -14.42 -23.57 3.15
CA LYS A 501 -15.44 -24.36 3.86
C LYS A 501 -14.90 -25.43 4.81
N ARG A 502 -13.58 -25.66 4.83
CA ARG A 502 -12.89 -26.70 5.61
C ARG A 502 -11.78 -26.16 6.52
N GLN A 503 -11.51 -24.84 6.47
CA GLN A 503 -10.40 -24.18 7.16
C GLN A 503 -9.06 -24.91 6.97
N SER A 504 -8.70 -25.25 5.72
CA SER A 504 -7.46 -25.97 5.41
C SER A 504 -6.70 -25.37 4.21
N ARG A 505 -5.46 -25.85 3.99
CA ARG A 505 -4.66 -25.60 2.78
C ARG A 505 -4.86 -26.73 1.75
N PRO A 506 -4.57 -26.51 0.45
CA PRO A 506 -4.61 -27.57 -0.57
C PRO A 506 -3.56 -28.66 -0.31
N SER A 507 -3.82 -29.89 -0.77
CA SER A 507 -2.81 -30.95 -0.78
C SER A 507 -1.77 -30.73 -1.88
N ILE A 508 -0.65 -31.45 -1.77
CA ILE A 508 0.40 -31.48 -2.78
C ILE A 508 -0.15 -32.00 -4.12
N ASP A 509 -1.01 -33.02 -4.10
CA ASP A 509 -1.67 -33.54 -5.31
C ASP A 509 -2.57 -32.49 -5.98
N GLU A 510 -3.25 -31.67 -5.18
CA GLU A 510 -4.12 -30.59 -5.67
C GLU A 510 -3.30 -29.45 -6.30
N LEU A 511 -2.14 -29.12 -5.73
CA LEU A 511 -1.20 -28.16 -6.30
C LEU A 511 -0.55 -28.67 -7.59
N ILE A 512 -0.11 -29.94 -7.64
CA ILE A 512 0.44 -30.58 -8.85
C ILE A 512 -0.64 -30.68 -9.94
N GLN A 513 -1.88 -31.05 -9.59
CA GLN A 513 -2.99 -31.04 -10.55
C GLN A 513 -3.28 -29.63 -11.06
N GLY A 514 -3.24 -28.63 -10.16
CA GLY A 514 -3.34 -27.21 -10.52
C GLY A 514 -2.29 -26.80 -11.56
N LEU A 515 -1.01 -27.01 -11.23
CA LEU A 515 0.12 -26.71 -12.13
C LEU A 515 0.01 -27.43 -13.47
N ARG A 516 -0.35 -28.72 -13.50
CA ARG A 516 -0.56 -29.49 -14.74
C ARG A 516 -1.66 -28.90 -15.61
N SER A 517 -2.79 -28.50 -15.01
CA SER A 517 -3.89 -27.86 -15.71
C SER A 517 -3.50 -26.47 -16.25
N THR A 518 -2.92 -25.61 -15.39
CA THR A 518 -2.48 -24.27 -15.76
C THR A 518 -1.42 -24.29 -16.87
N CYS A 519 -0.38 -25.12 -16.77
CA CYS A 519 0.66 -25.24 -17.79
C CYS A 519 0.13 -25.77 -19.14
N SER A 520 -0.99 -26.49 -19.15
CA SER A 520 -1.65 -26.94 -20.39
C SER A 520 -2.43 -25.83 -21.12
N SER A 521 -2.63 -24.68 -20.48
CA SER A 521 -3.35 -23.51 -21.03
C SER A 521 -2.43 -22.41 -21.60
N TYR A 522 -1.15 -22.71 -21.75
CA TYR A 522 -0.10 -21.84 -22.30
C TYR A 522 0.57 -22.50 -23.51
N THR A 523 1.05 -21.70 -24.47
CA THR A 523 1.75 -22.21 -25.67
C THR A 523 3.15 -22.72 -25.33
N THR A 524 3.83 -22.04 -24.41
CA THR A 524 5.09 -22.42 -23.76
C THR A 524 5.06 -21.97 -22.31
N VAL A 525 5.67 -22.71 -21.41
CA VAL A 525 5.89 -22.28 -20.01
C VAL A 525 7.37 -22.33 -19.67
N TYR A 526 7.91 -21.25 -19.15
CA TYR A 526 9.26 -21.17 -18.60
C TYR A 526 9.21 -21.19 -17.08
N ILE A 527 9.97 -22.10 -16.45
CA ILE A 527 10.15 -22.15 -15.00
C ILE A 527 11.64 -22.01 -14.67
N ILE A 528 11.99 -20.96 -13.93
CA ILE A 528 13.38 -20.61 -13.59
C ILE A 528 13.60 -20.75 -12.08
N ILE A 529 14.51 -21.64 -11.67
CA ILE A 529 14.84 -21.92 -10.28
C ILE A 529 16.27 -21.44 -10.00
N ASP A 530 16.40 -20.33 -9.27
CA ASP A 530 17.71 -19.81 -8.86
C ASP A 530 18.18 -20.41 -7.52
N ALA A 531 19.49 -20.55 -7.38
CA ALA A 531 20.17 -21.01 -6.15
C ALA A 531 19.63 -22.36 -5.64
N LEU A 532 19.44 -23.33 -6.53
CA LEU A 532 18.90 -24.67 -6.20
C LEU A 532 19.68 -25.39 -5.08
N ASP A 533 20.96 -25.06 -4.87
CA ASP A 533 21.76 -25.53 -3.74
C ASP A 533 21.33 -25.01 -2.36
N GLU A 534 20.61 -23.89 -2.29
CA GLU A 534 20.12 -23.28 -1.04
C GLU A 534 18.76 -23.81 -0.55
N CYS A 535 18.04 -24.61 -1.35
CA CYS A 535 16.85 -25.33 -0.89
C CYS A 535 17.21 -26.61 -0.12
N LEU A 536 16.37 -27.01 0.86
CA LEU A 536 16.55 -28.23 1.66
C LEU A 536 16.70 -29.47 0.77
N LYS A 537 17.49 -30.46 1.19
CA LYS A 537 17.83 -31.62 0.35
C LYS A 537 16.59 -32.36 -0.13
N GLU A 538 15.70 -32.71 0.80
CA GLU A 538 14.49 -33.49 0.57
C GLU A 538 13.49 -32.72 -0.31
N ASP A 539 13.25 -31.44 0.01
CA ASP A 539 12.38 -30.57 -0.79
C ASP A 539 12.94 -30.30 -2.20
N ARG A 540 14.28 -30.18 -2.34
CA ARG A 540 14.96 -29.98 -3.63
C ARG A 540 14.84 -31.21 -4.53
N GLU A 541 15.10 -32.40 -3.98
CA GLU A 541 14.99 -33.66 -4.72
C GLU A 541 13.53 -33.87 -5.19
N TYR A 542 12.56 -33.62 -4.31
CA TYR A 542 11.12 -33.70 -4.67
C TYR A 542 10.66 -32.61 -5.66
N LEU A 543 11.17 -31.37 -5.55
CA LEU A 543 10.88 -30.27 -6.48
C LEU A 543 11.39 -30.57 -7.90
N ILE A 544 12.60 -31.11 -8.02
CA ILE A 544 13.19 -31.48 -9.32
C ILE A 544 12.31 -32.52 -10.02
N ASP A 545 11.86 -33.55 -9.31
CA ASP A 545 11.03 -34.61 -9.88
C ASP A 545 9.64 -34.10 -10.29
N VAL A 546 9.00 -33.26 -9.47
CA VAL A 546 7.71 -32.62 -9.85
C VAL A 546 7.84 -31.72 -11.09
N LEU A 547 8.95 -30.98 -11.24
CA LEU A 547 9.21 -30.15 -12.41
C LEU A 547 9.50 -30.99 -13.67
N ARG A 548 10.19 -32.13 -13.54
CA ARG A 548 10.36 -33.11 -14.62
C ARG A 548 9.03 -33.72 -15.06
N ASP A 549 8.18 -34.07 -14.10
CA ASP A 549 6.82 -34.56 -14.33
C ASP A 549 5.93 -33.52 -15.05
N LEU A 550 6.13 -32.22 -14.81
CA LEU A 550 5.49 -31.14 -15.56
C LEU A 550 6.08 -30.95 -16.97
N GLN A 551 7.38 -31.17 -17.16
CA GLN A 551 8.04 -31.13 -18.47
C GLN A 551 7.59 -32.26 -19.41
N ALA A 552 7.09 -33.38 -18.87
CA ALA A 552 6.46 -34.43 -19.67
C ALA A 552 5.19 -33.96 -20.41
N SER A 553 4.43 -32.99 -19.87
CA SER A 553 3.30 -32.31 -20.54
C SER A 553 3.73 -31.30 -21.62
N ARG A 554 4.64 -31.75 -22.49
CA ARG A 554 5.18 -31.19 -23.75
C ARG A 554 5.69 -29.74 -23.81
N ASN A 555 5.13 -28.75 -23.12
CA ASN A 555 5.41 -27.33 -23.38
C ASN A 555 6.20 -26.59 -22.27
N VAL A 556 6.63 -27.27 -21.20
CA VAL A 556 7.42 -26.65 -20.12
C VAL A 556 8.93 -26.70 -20.40
N ARG A 557 9.61 -25.58 -20.20
CA ARG A 557 11.06 -25.35 -20.31
C ARG A 557 11.59 -24.97 -18.92
N LEU A 558 12.69 -25.59 -18.50
CA LEU A 558 13.22 -25.47 -17.14
C LEU A 558 14.61 -24.83 -17.17
N MET A 559 14.87 -23.86 -16.30
CA MET A 559 16.22 -23.33 -16.05
C MET A 559 16.55 -23.46 -14.57
N TYR A 560 17.76 -23.92 -14.25
CA TYR A 560 18.22 -24.12 -12.88
C TYR A 560 19.59 -23.47 -12.69
N THR A 561 19.80 -22.67 -11.64
CA THR A 561 21.14 -22.22 -11.24
C THR A 561 21.61 -22.92 -9.96
N SER A 562 22.92 -23.18 -9.84
CA SER A 562 23.48 -23.89 -8.68
C SER A 562 24.97 -23.59 -8.47
N ARG A 563 25.49 -23.76 -7.25
CA ARG A 563 26.92 -24.05 -7.02
C ARG A 563 27.32 -25.39 -7.66
N PHE A 564 28.61 -25.59 -7.87
CA PHE A 564 29.20 -26.87 -8.27
C PHE A 564 29.18 -27.90 -7.13
N ILE A 565 27.99 -28.42 -6.78
CA ILE A 565 27.80 -29.47 -5.78
C ILE A 565 27.67 -30.82 -6.51
N PRO A 566 28.53 -31.84 -6.22
CA PRO A 566 28.58 -33.10 -6.97
C PRO A 566 27.23 -33.79 -7.19
N ASN A 567 26.37 -33.85 -6.17
CA ASN A 567 25.06 -34.50 -6.27
C ASN A 567 24.11 -33.75 -7.23
N ILE A 568 24.20 -32.41 -7.26
CA ILE A 568 23.39 -31.57 -8.16
C ILE A 568 23.96 -31.62 -9.58
N THR A 569 25.28 -31.48 -9.75
CA THR A 569 25.91 -31.53 -11.09
C THR A 569 25.74 -32.90 -11.76
N HIS A 570 25.83 -34.00 -11.01
CA HIS A 570 25.51 -35.34 -11.50
C HIS A 570 24.04 -35.48 -11.92
N THR A 571 23.11 -34.84 -11.20
CA THR A 571 21.67 -34.82 -11.52
C THR A 571 21.34 -34.10 -12.84
N PHE A 572 22.25 -33.24 -13.32
CA PHE A 572 22.12 -32.48 -14.57
C PHE A 572 23.22 -32.77 -15.61
N GLN A 573 24.00 -33.84 -15.44
CA GLN A 573 25.16 -34.16 -16.30
C GLN A 573 24.81 -34.43 -17.79
N SER A 574 23.54 -34.69 -18.09
CA SER A 574 23.03 -35.01 -19.43
C SER A 574 22.09 -33.96 -20.03
N VAL A 575 21.94 -32.79 -19.39
CA VAL A 575 21.20 -31.64 -19.96
C VAL A 575 22.17 -30.55 -20.44
N LEU A 576 21.65 -29.58 -21.18
CA LEU A 576 22.43 -28.44 -21.66
C LEU A 576 22.97 -27.61 -20.47
N GLN A 577 24.27 -27.26 -20.49
CA GLN A 577 24.92 -26.54 -19.40
C GLN A 577 25.64 -25.27 -19.87
N ILE A 578 25.70 -24.26 -19.00
CA ILE A 578 26.47 -23.02 -19.20
C ILE A 578 27.11 -22.57 -17.87
N GLU A 579 28.43 -22.46 -17.82
CA GLU A 579 29.12 -21.97 -16.61
C GLU A 579 28.80 -20.49 -16.38
N VAL A 580 28.18 -20.17 -15.25
CA VAL A 580 28.01 -18.78 -14.81
C VAL A 580 29.30 -18.30 -14.15
N ARG A 581 30.03 -17.48 -14.91
CA ARG A 581 31.24 -16.78 -14.49
C ARG A 581 31.19 -15.36 -15.05
N ALA A 582 31.57 -14.35 -14.28
CA ALA A 582 31.61 -12.98 -14.81
C ALA A 582 32.75 -12.85 -15.83
N SER A 583 32.48 -12.29 -17.00
CA SER A 583 33.53 -11.96 -17.97
C SER A 583 34.37 -10.79 -17.48
N GLU A 584 35.62 -10.68 -17.95
CA GLU A 584 36.46 -9.52 -17.61
C GLU A 584 35.79 -8.19 -17.96
N GLU A 585 35.13 -8.12 -19.12
CA GLU A 585 34.46 -6.92 -19.59
C GLU A 585 33.24 -6.56 -18.73
N ASP A 586 32.47 -7.55 -18.27
CA ASP A 586 31.38 -7.35 -17.31
C ASP A 586 31.90 -6.81 -15.96
N ILE A 587 33.06 -7.29 -15.49
CA ILE A 587 33.73 -6.78 -14.29
C ILE A 587 34.28 -5.36 -14.53
N ARG A 588 34.90 -5.08 -15.69
CA ARG A 588 35.39 -3.74 -16.07
C ARG A 588 34.26 -2.73 -16.09
N ARG A 589 33.10 -3.09 -16.66
CA ARG A 589 31.85 -2.29 -16.67
C ARG A 589 31.31 -2.04 -15.26
N PHE A 590 31.24 -3.08 -14.41
CA PHE A 590 30.87 -2.93 -13.01
C PHE A 590 31.80 -1.94 -12.29
N VAL A 591 33.12 -2.17 -12.28
CA VAL A 591 34.08 -1.30 -11.60
C VAL A 591 34.02 0.13 -12.16
N ALA A 592 33.85 0.32 -13.48
CA ALA A 592 33.62 1.63 -14.09
C ALA A 592 32.39 2.35 -13.50
N GLY A 593 31.25 1.66 -13.41
CA GLY A 593 30.03 2.19 -12.82
C GLY A 593 30.15 2.56 -11.34
N GLN A 594 31.14 2.01 -10.62
CA GLN A 594 31.43 2.35 -9.23
C GLN A 594 32.43 3.51 -9.05
N ILE A 595 33.17 3.94 -10.08
CA ILE A 595 34.12 5.08 -10.00
C ILE A 595 33.45 6.36 -9.44
N PRO A 596 32.18 6.71 -9.78
CA PRO A 596 31.50 7.88 -9.22
C PRO A 596 31.37 7.91 -7.69
N ARG A 597 31.49 6.78 -6.96
CA ARG A 597 31.49 6.76 -5.48
C ARG A 597 32.88 6.65 -4.83
N LEU A 598 33.92 6.30 -5.59
CA LEU A 598 35.29 6.15 -5.07
C LEU A 598 35.95 7.50 -4.66
N PRO A 599 37.03 7.52 -3.85
CA PRO A 599 37.71 8.75 -3.41
C PRO A 599 38.15 9.69 -4.55
N LYS A 600 38.22 11.00 -4.28
CA LYS A 600 38.53 12.05 -5.28
C LYS A 600 39.84 11.80 -6.06
N CYS A 601 40.85 11.17 -5.46
CA CYS A 601 42.09 10.81 -6.15
C CYS A 601 41.87 9.80 -7.29
N ILE A 602 40.93 8.86 -7.16
CA ILE A 602 40.53 7.93 -8.23
C ILE A 602 39.60 8.64 -9.21
N LYS A 603 38.69 9.52 -8.74
CA LYS A 603 37.85 10.30 -9.67
C LYS A 603 38.66 11.23 -10.59
N GLY A 604 39.73 11.86 -10.10
CA GLY A 604 40.53 12.82 -10.87
C GLY A 604 41.49 12.22 -11.89
N ASP A 605 41.98 11.01 -11.66
CA ASP A 605 43.16 10.47 -12.35
C ASP A 605 42.79 9.31 -13.31
N LYS A 606 42.94 9.53 -14.62
CA LYS A 606 42.62 8.52 -15.65
C LYS A 606 43.49 7.26 -15.57
N GLU A 607 44.77 7.39 -15.22
CA GLU A 607 45.66 6.24 -15.07
C GLU A 607 45.24 5.41 -13.87
N LEU A 608 44.99 6.06 -12.74
CA LEU A 608 44.61 5.37 -11.50
C LEU A 608 43.27 4.64 -11.64
N ARG A 609 42.30 5.21 -12.37
CA ARG A 609 41.06 4.50 -12.74
C ARG A 609 41.37 3.19 -13.50
N HIS A 610 42.21 3.25 -14.53
CA HIS A 610 42.59 2.09 -15.33
C HIS A 610 43.36 1.05 -14.50
N THR A 611 44.29 1.47 -13.65
CA THR A 611 45.00 0.59 -12.70
C THR A 611 44.03 -0.10 -11.74
N VAL A 612 43.08 0.64 -11.15
CA VAL A 612 42.05 0.08 -10.25
C VAL A 612 41.18 -0.94 -10.98
N GLN A 613 40.72 -0.64 -12.20
CA GLN A 613 39.93 -1.57 -13.00
C GLN A 613 40.69 -2.86 -13.29
N THR A 614 41.89 -2.76 -13.89
CA THR A 614 42.66 -3.95 -14.31
C THR A 614 43.09 -4.80 -13.11
N GLN A 615 43.59 -4.21 -12.02
CA GLN A 615 43.99 -4.96 -10.82
C GLN A 615 42.82 -5.64 -10.10
N ILE A 616 41.61 -5.06 -10.13
CA ILE A 616 40.42 -5.74 -9.59
C ILE A 616 40.00 -6.91 -10.50
N VAL A 617 40.02 -6.73 -11.82
CA VAL A 617 39.67 -7.79 -12.79
C VAL A 617 40.61 -8.99 -12.64
N GLU A 618 41.92 -8.74 -12.58
CA GLU A 618 42.96 -9.75 -12.36
C GLU A 618 42.79 -10.47 -11.01
N ALA A 619 42.46 -9.73 -9.94
CA ALA A 619 42.27 -10.32 -8.61
C ALA A 619 41.08 -11.29 -8.55
N VAL A 620 39.95 -10.93 -9.15
CA VAL A 620 38.64 -11.56 -8.82
C VAL A 620 38.30 -12.82 -9.62
N ASN A 621 39.00 -13.10 -10.73
CA ASN A 621 38.86 -14.34 -11.53
C ASN A 621 37.40 -14.74 -11.86
N GLY A 622 36.54 -13.76 -12.19
CA GLY A 622 35.14 -14.00 -12.53
C GLY A 622 34.14 -13.93 -11.36
N MET A 623 34.57 -13.58 -10.15
CA MET A 623 33.70 -13.42 -8.97
C MET A 623 33.28 -11.96 -8.76
N PHE A 624 32.09 -11.58 -9.22
CA PHE A 624 31.51 -10.25 -9.01
C PHE A 624 31.45 -9.82 -7.54
N LEU A 625 31.16 -10.75 -6.63
CA LEU A 625 31.11 -10.47 -5.18
C LEU A 625 32.45 -9.96 -4.64
N LEU A 626 33.56 -10.58 -5.03
CA LEU A 626 34.90 -10.16 -4.63
C LEU A 626 35.26 -8.81 -5.26
N ALA A 627 34.82 -8.55 -6.49
CA ALA A 627 34.96 -7.23 -7.12
C ALA A 627 34.22 -6.13 -6.33
N ARG A 628 32.98 -6.41 -5.87
CA ARG A 628 32.23 -5.49 -5.00
C ARG A 628 32.98 -5.23 -3.70
N LEU A 629 33.40 -6.27 -2.99
CA LEU A 629 34.14 -6.12 -1.72
C LEU A 629 35.46 -5.35 -1.89
N HIS A 630 36.20 -5.58 -2.99
CA HIS A 630 37.41 -4.83 -3.29
C HIS A 630 37.14 -3.34 -3.57
N VAL A 631 36.09 -3.02 -4.36
CA VAL A 631 35.64 -1.63 -4.56
C VAL A 631 35.19 -0.98 -3.24
N ASP A 632 34.40 -1.69 -2.44
CA ASP A 632 33.90 -1.20 -1.15
C ASP A 632 35.04 -0.95 -0.16
N SER A 633 36.12 -1.76 -0.21
CA SER A 633 37.33 -1.54 0.60
C SER A 633 38.03 -0.21 0.28
N LEU A 634 37.98 0.26 -0.98
CA LEU A 634 38.64 1.49 -1.42
C LEU A 634 37.93 2.78 -0.95
N LEU A 635 36.67 2.70 -0.50
CA LEU A 635 35.91 3.85 -0.01
C LEU A 635 36.52 4.47 1.26
N GLY A 636 36.93 3.63 2.21
CA GLY A 636 37.45 4.05 3.51
C GLY A 636 38.94 4.42 3.52
N HIS A 637 39.64 4.33 2.38
CA HIS A 637 41.07 4.62 2.32
C HIS A 637 41.34 6.09 2.00
N SER A 638 42.23 6.70 2.78
CA SER A 638 42.63 8.13 2.70
C SER A 638 42.94 8.61 1.27
N SER A 639 42.61 9.87 0.99
CA SER A 639 42.55 10.58 -0.31
C SER A 639 43.81 10.64 -1.22
N THR A 640 44.79 9.74 -1.11
CA THR A 640 46.07 9.80 -1.84
C THR A 640 46.26 8.64 -2.84
N LYS A 641 46.89 8.91 -4.00
CA LYS A 641 47.24 7.89 -5.02
C LYS A 641 48.12 6.78 -4.42
N LYS A 642 49.03 7.11 -3.50
CA LYS A 642 49.90 6.14 -2.81
C LYS A 642 49.11 5.10 -2.03
N ASN A 643 48.12 5.51 -1.24
CA ASN A 643 47.42 4.61 -0.32
C ASN A 643 46.38 3.72 -1.05
N VAL A 644 45.83 4.20 -2.17
CA VAL A 644 45.09 3.37 -3.14
C VAL A 644 46.02 2.31 -3.74
N LEU A 645 47.18 2.70 -4.27
CA LEU A 645 48.14 1.77 -4.90
C LEU A 645 48.72 0.74 -3.92
N SER A 646 48.87 1.06 -2.63
CA SER A 646 49.23 0.05 -1.62
C SER A 646 48.09 -0.92 -1.32
N LYS A 647 46.83 -0.46 -1.34
CA LYS A 647 45.66 -1.32 -1.11
C LYS A 647 45.42 -2.30 -2.26
N LEU A 648 45.60 -1.87 -3.51
CA LEU A 648 45.53 -2.77 -4.68
C LEU A 648 46.53 -3.94 -4.54
N LYS A 649 47.74 -3.69 -4.04
CA LYS A 649 48.77 -4.73 -3.80
C LYS A 649 48.42 -5.74 -2.70
N THR A 650 47.44 -5.46 -1.84
CA THR A 650 46.97 -6.44 -0.84
C THR A 650 45.87 -7.36 -1.39
N PHE A 651 45.26 -7.05 -2.53
CA PHE A 651 44.30 -7.96 -3.16
C PHE A 651 44.98 -9.28 -3.54
N LYS A 652 44.23 -10.38 -3.48
CA LYS A 652 44.68 -11.75 -3.71
C LYS A 652 43.67 -12.47 -4.59
N SER A 653 44.17 -13.38 -5.42
CA SER A 653 43.37 -14.34 -6.18
C SER A 653 43.40 -15.70 -5.47
N GLY A 654 42.49 -16.60 -5.84
CA GLY A 654 42.41 -17.97 -5.32
C GLY A 654 41.42 -18.14 -4.17
N GLU A 655 41.35 -19.35 -3.64
CA GLU A 655 40.26 -19.84 -2.78
C GLU A 655 40.03 -18.99 -1.52
N ASN A 656 41.10 -18.59 -0.84
CA ASN A 656 41.04 -17.79 0.39
C ASN A 656 40.81 -16.28 0.16
N ALA A 657 40.72 -15.80 -1.09
CA ALA A 657 40.60 -14.38 -1.39
C ALA A 657 39.31 -13.75 -0.82
N LEU A 658 38.22 -14.51 -0.81
CA LEU A 658 36.92 -14.05 -0.30
C LEU A 658 36.91 -13.93 1.24
N ASP A 659 37.49 -14.91 1.94
CA ASP A 659 37.67 -14.87 3.40
C ASP A 659 38.59 -13.72 3.84
N LEU A 660 39.63 -13.42 3.05
CA LEU A 660 40.49 -12.26 3.28
C LEU A 660 39.73 -10.94 3.07
N ALA A 661 38.83 -10.85 2.08
CA ALA A 661 38.00 -9.67 1.84
C ALA A 661 36.94 -9.47 2.94
N TYR A 662 36.36 -10.53 3.49
CA TYR A 662 35.48 -10.44 4.66
C TYR A 662 36.25 -10.05 5.92
N SER A 663 37.44 -10.60 6.14
CA SER A 663 38.33 -10.19 7.23
C SER A 663 38.69 -8.70 7.13
N ASP A 664 39.01 -8.20 5.94
CA ASP A 664 39.27 -6.78 5.70
C ASP A 664 38.05 -5.88 5.99
N ALA A 665 36.82 -6.36 5.71
CA ALA A 665 35.60 -5.66 6.10
C ALA A 665 35.38 -5.64 7.62
N LEU A 666 35.62 -6.76 8.33
CA LEU A 666 35.56 -6.78 9.79
C LEU A 666 36.62 -5.88 10.43
N ASN A 667 37.83 -5.82 9.89
CA ASN A 667 38.87 -4.90 10.36
C ASN A 667 38.49 -3.42 10.15
N ARG A 668 37.75 -3.10 9.07
CA ARG A 668 37.17 -1.76 8.86
C ARG A 668 36.02 -1.44 9.81
N ILE A 669 35.27 -2.44 10.27
CA ILE A 669 34.25 -2.29 11.32
C ILE A 669 34.91 -2.06 12.69
N ASP A 670 35.93 -2.86 13.02
CA ASP A 670 36.56 -2.79 14.34
C ASP A 670 37.42 -1.53 14.57
N GLY A 671 37.78 -0.84 13.48
CA GLY A 671 38.44 0.48 13.47
C GLY A 671 37.51 1.70 13.36
N GLN A 672 36.18 1.54 13.38
CA GLN A 672 35.23 2.65 13.48
C GLN A 672 35.17 3.23 14.91
N PRO A 673 34.55 4.42 15.10
CA PRO A 673 34.15 4.92 16.42
C PRO A 673 33.36 3.87 17.23
N ASP A 674 33.41 3.96 18.56
CA ASP A 674 32.95 2.87 19.43
C ASP A 674 31.44 2.58 19.29
N GLU A 675 30.61 3.61 19.13
CA GLU A 675 29.16 3.43 18.90
C GLU A 675 28.84 2.87 17.52
N ASP A 676 29.43 3.42 16.45
CA ASP A 676 29.29 2.92 15.08
C ASP A 676 29.67 1.43 14.98
N ARG A 677 30.78 1.07 15.64
CA ARG A 677 31.29 -0.30 15.76
C ARG A 677 30.34 -1.20 16.54
N LYS A 678 29.76 -0.73 17.65
CA LYS A 678 28.72 -1.48 18.40
C LYS A 678 27.48 -1.68 17.54
N LEU A 679 27.01 -0.65 16.84
CA LEU A 679 25.83 -0.70 15.97
C LEU A 679 26.04 -1.72 14.83
N ALA A 680 27.17 -1.64 14.13
CA ALA A 680 27.56 -2.61 13.10
C ALA A 680 27.64 -4.05 13.64
N ARG A 681 28.28 -4.25 14.81
CA ARG A 681 28.40 -5.56 15.46
C ARG A 681 27.03 -6.14 15.86
N ARG A 682 26.14 -5.33 16.45
CA ARG A 682 24.77 -5.74 16.83
C ARG A 682 23.92 -6.03 15.59
N ALA A 683 23.98 -5.18 14.56
CA ALA A 683 23.23 -5.36 13.31
C ALA A 683 23.64 -6.64 12.56
N LEU A 684 24.95 -6.88 12.41
CA LEU A 684 25.47 -8.12 11.81
C LEU A 684 25.18 -9.33 12.68
N SER A 685 25.18 -9.22 14.01
CA SER A 685 24.76 -10.30 14.91
C SER A 685 23.29 -10.66 14.69
N TRP A 686 22.38 -9.68 14.69
CA TRP A 686 20.97 -9.91 14.36
C TRP A 686 20.80 -10.58 13.00
N ILE A 687 21.41 -10.02 11.95
CA ILE A 687 21.27 -10.57 10.59
C ILE A 687 21.85 -11.99 10.50
N THR A 688 22.93 -12.33 11.21
CA THR A 688 23.61 -13.65 11.11
C THR A 688 23.03 -14.74 12.02
N TYR A 689 22.38 -14.39 13.13
CA TYR A 689 21.75 -15.34 14.05
C TYR A 689 20.22 -15.44 13.89
N ALA A 690 19.58 -14.52 13.16
CA ALA A 690 18.14 -14.58 12.94
C ALA A 690 17.68 -15.85 12.22
N GLN A 691 16.55 -16.41 12.68
CA GLN A 691 15.96 -17.68 12.25
C GLN A 691 15.17 -17.56 10.93
N ARG A 692 14.86 -16.34 10.51
CA ARG A 692 14.41 -15.97 9.17
C ARG A 692 15.04 -14.63 8.76
N LEU A 693 14.84 -14.21 7.53
CA LEU A 693 15.17 -12.84 7.10
C LEU A 693 14.32 -11.82 7.90
N LEU A 694 14.94 -10.68 8.24
CA LEU A 694 14.30 -9.57 8.94
C LEU A 694 13.93 -8.46 7.94
N THR A 695 12.84 -7.75 8.20
CA THR A 695 12.60 -6.47 7.54
C THR A 695 13.49 -5.36 8.13
N THR A 696 13.62 -4.25 7.42
CA THR A 696 14.35 -3.06 7.91
C THR A 696 13.77 -2.55 9.23
N GLU A 697 12.43 -2.43 9.32
CA GLU A 697 11.73 -2.05 10.55
C GLU A 697 12.01 -3.04 11.69
N GLU A 698 11.95 -4.35 11.43
CA GLU A 698 12.24 -5.36 12.46
C GLU A 698 13.65 -5.22 13.02
N LEU A 699 14.66 -4.98 12.17
CA LEU A 699 16.03 -4.77 12.64
C LEU A 699 16.19 -3.47 13.42
N CYS A 700 15.66 -2.34 12.93
CA CYS A 700 15.70 -1.06 13.66
C CYS A 700 15.01 -1.18 15.04
N HIS A 701 13.83 -1.81 15.09
CA HIS A 701 13.14 -2.09 16.35
C HIS A 701 13.94 -3.04 17.26
N ALA A 702 14.64 -4.04 16.72
CA ALA A 702 15.43 -4.99 17.49
C ALA A 702 16.75 -4.40 18.05
N LEU A 703 17.32 -3.40 17.35
CA LEU A 703 18.48 -2.64 17.81
C LEU A 703 18.13 -1.60 18.86
N ALA A 704 16.92 -1.01 18.79
CA ALA A 704 16.41 -0.03 19.74
C ALA A 704 16.03 -0.60 21.12
N ILE A 705 16.06 -1.92 21.32
CA ILE A 705 15.74 -2.56 22.62
C ILE A 705 16.90 -2.36 23.59
N GLU A 706 16.62 -1.63 24.67
CA GLU A 706 17.48 -1.49 25.85
C GLU A 706 17.07 -2.50 26.93
N SER A 707 18.04 -2.99 27.71
CA SER A 707 17.78 -3.96 28.76
C SER A 707 17.00 -3.35 29.94
N GLN A 708 16.18 -4.17 30.59
CA GLN A 708 15.35 -3.78 31.75
C GLN A 708 14.25 -2.71 31.48
N THR A 709 14.04 -2.31 30.23
CA THR A 709 12.92 -1.43 29.83
C THR A 709 11.58 -2.17 29.73
N SER A 710 10.46 -1.44 29.87
CA SER A 710 9.10 -2.00 29.70
C SER A 710 8.34 -1.44 28.47
N PHE A 711 9.00 -0.59 27.69
CA PHE A 711 8.54 -0.04 26.42
C PHE A 711 9.74 0.20 25.50
N LEU A 712 9.48 0.36 24.19
CA LEU A 712 10.48 0.79 23.22
C LEU A 712 10.45 2.31 23.08
N ASP A 713 11.58 2.99 23.30
CA ASP A 713 11.71 4.43 23.03
C ASP A 713 11.83 4.68 21.51
N PRO A 714 10.93 5.46 20.87
CA PRO A 714 11.07 5.85 19.48
C PRO A 714 12.37 6.62 19.16
N ASN A 715 12.95 7.32 20.14
CA ASN A 715 14.17 8.10 19.95
C ASN A 715 15.44 7.23 19.82
N ASN A 716 15.36 5.95 20.22
CA ASN A 716 16.46 4.98 20.10
C ASN A 716 16.38 4.13 18.81
N ILE A 717 15.43 4.43 17.91
CA ILE A 717 15.28 3.75 16.63
C ILE A 717 16.22 4.42 15.62
N ASN A 718 17.36 3.78 15.35
CA ASN A 718 18.33 4.24 14.35
C ASN A 718 17.71 4.29 12.94
N ASP A 719 18.16 5.22 12.11
CA ASP A 719 17.89 5.16 10.68
C ASP A 719 18.55 3.93 10.06
N ILE A 720 17.93 3.40 9.01
CA ILE A 720 18.40 2.21 8.32
C ILE A 720 19.62 2.50 7.44
N GLU A 721 19.76 3.72 6.90
CA GLU A 721 20.93 4.13 6.12
C GLU A 721 22.20 4.19 6.98
N ASP A 722 22.09 4.65 8.24
CA ASP A 722 23.17 4.62 9.23
C ASP A 722 23.64 3.17 9.49
N ILE A 723 22.69 2.25 9.71
CA ILE A 723 22.97 0.82 9.92
C ILE A 723 23.70 0.20 8.72
N ILE A 724 23.32 0.54 7.48
CA ILE A 724 24.03 0.07 6.27
C ILE A 724 25.45 0.64 6.24
N SER A 725 25.59 1.93 6.51
CA SER A 725 26.86 2.68 6.44
C SER A 725 27.93 2.04 7.34
N VAL A 726 27.59 1.83 8.62
CA VAL A 726 28.52 1.25 9.60
C VAL A 726 28.86 -0.22 9.30
N CYS A 727 28.01 -0.95 8.55
CA CYS A 727 28.27 -2.33 8.12
C CYS A 727 29.28 -2.47 6.95
N THR A 728 29.85 -1.36 6.43
CA THR A 728 30.98 -1.32 5.48
C THR A 728 30.84 -2.09 4.14
N GLY A 729 29.60 -2.40 3.73
CA GLY A 729 29.28 -3.13 2.51
C GLY A 729 28.96 -4.63 2.67
N LEU A 730 28.99 -5.15 3.90
CA LEU A 730 28.59 -6.55 4.19
C LEU A 730 27.07 -6.78 4.16
N VAL A 731 26.29 -5.70 4.22
CA VAL A 731 24.82 -5.69 4.30
C VAL A 731 24.23 -4.98 3.08
N THR A 732 23.03 -5.38 2.67
CA THR A 732 22.25 -4.77 1.59
C THR A 732 20.76 -4.84 1.93
N ILE A 733 19.97 -3.92 1.39
CA ILE A 733 18.51 -3.89 1.53
C ILE A 733 17.87 -4.17 0.18
N ASP A 734 16.89 -5.06 0.16
CA ASP A 734 15.93 -5.25 -0.93
C ASP A 734 14.86 -4.14 -0.81
N GLU A 735 14.76 -3.28 -1.84
CA GLU A 735 14.06 -1.99 -1.78
C GLU A 735 12.54 -2.12 -1.89
N GLU A 736 12.01 -3.06 -2.67
CA GLU A 736 10.57 -3.29 -2.79
C GLU A 736 10.07 -4.14 -1.61
N SER A 737 10.75 -5.26 -1.35
CA SER A 737 10.40 -6.20 -0.27
C SER A 737 10.77 -5.74 1.15
N LYS A 738 11.56 -4.66 1.29
CA LYS A 738 12.03 -4.08 2.58
C LYS A 738 12.79 -5.07 3.48
N ILE A 739 13.42 -6.09 2.88
CA ILE A 739 14.24 -7.07 3.60
C ILE A 739 15.66 -6.54 3.76
N ILE A 740 16.24 -6.72 4.95
CA ILE A 740 17.68 -6.47 5.18
C ILE A 740 18.43 -7.79 5.34
N ARG A 741 19.54 -7.92 4.60
CA ARG A 741 20.32 -9.16 4.53
C ARG A 741 21.79 -8.93 4.25
N LEU A 742 22.58 -9.99 4.37
CA LEU A 742 23.97 -9.98 3.94
C LEU A 742 24.09 -9.84 2.42
N VAL A 743 25.22 -9.31 1.97
CA VAL A 743 25.52 -9.08 0.54
C VAL A 743 25.49 -10.36 -0.30
N HIS A 744 25.82 -11.53 0.28
CA HIS A 744 25.72 -12.86 -0.35
C HIS A 744 25.70 -13.98 0.71
N TYR A 745 25.20 -15.19 0.39
CA TYR A 745 25.15 -16.31 1.34
C TYR A 745 26.54 -16.74 1.86
N THR A 746 27.62 -16.62 1.07
CA THR A 746 29.00 -16.84 1.56
C THR A 746 29.42 -15.93 2.71
N THR A 747 28.76 -14.79 2.90
CA THR A 747 28.97 -13.95 4.08
C THR A 747 28.40 -14.61 5.34
N GLN A 748 27.27 -15.31 5.23
CA GLN A 748 26.72 -16.15 6.31
C GLN A 748 27.67 -17.31 6.62
N GLU A 749 28.09 -18.06 5.59
CA GLU A 749 29.02 -19.19 5.75
C GLU A 749 30.34 -18.76 6.42
N TYR A 750 30.82 -17.54 6.13
CA TYR A 750 31.96 -16.94 6.81
C TYR A 750 31.66 -16.60 8.27
N PHE A 751 30.57 -15.88 8.54
CA PHE A 751 30.17 -15.53 9.90
C PHE A 751 29.93 -16.75 10.78
N GLU A 752 29.35 -17.84 10.27
CA GLU A 752 29.14 -19.07 11.03
C GLU A 752 30.45 -19.69 11.54
N ARG A 753 31.56 -19.53 10.81
CA ARG A 753 32.91 -19.95 11.26
C ARG A 753 33.53 -19.02 12.30
N VAL A 754 33.25 -17.71 12.26
CA VAL A 754 33.96 -16.71 13.10
C VAL A 754 33.13 -16.09 14.22
N ARG A 755 31.80 -16.19 14.19
CA ARG A 755 30.87 -15.44 15.07
C ARG A 755 31.15 -15.63 16.56
N LEU A 756 31.41 -16.86 17.01
CA LEU A 756 31.72 -17.16 18.42
C LEU A 756 33.05 -16.54 18.90
N LYS A 757 33.98 -16.23 17.98
CA LYS A 757 35.24 -15.53 18.29
C LYS A 757 35.09 -14.01 18.19
N TRP A 758 34.24 -13.52 17.29
CA TRP A 758 34.08 -12.10 16.96
C TRP A 758 33.07 -11.37 17.85
N ASN A 759 31.93 -12.01 18.12
CA ASN A 759 30.95 -11.58 19.13
C ASN A 759 30.37 -12.82 19.87
N PRO A 760 30.99 -13.27 20.99
CA PRO A 760 30.52 -14.42 21.75
C PRO A 760 29.18 -14.18 22.47
N SER A 761 28.88 -12.94 22.88
CA SER A 761 27.66 -12.59 23.60
C SER A 761 26.44 -12.37 22.71
N ALA A 762 26.62 -12.32 21.38
CA ALA A 762 25.56 -12.10 20.39
C ALA A 762 24.27 -12.89 20.64
N GLN A 763 24.37 -14.18 20.93
CA GLN A 763 23.21 -15.05 21.17
C GLN A 763 22.48 -14.70 22.48
N GLU A 764 23.22 -14.30 23.52
CA GLU A 764 22.66 -13.86 24.81
C GLU A 764 21.99 -12.48 24.67
N GLU A 765 22.65 -11.53 23.99
CA GLU A 765 22.10 -10.21 23.67
C GLU A 765 20.77 -10.32 22.92
N ILE A 766 20.71 -11.18 21.90
CA ILE A 766 19.50 -11.42 21.09
C ILE A 766 18.39 -12.10 21.93
N ALA A 767 18.74 -13.07 22.78
CA ALA A 767 17.78 -13.72 23.68
C ALA A 767 17.21 -12.73 24.71
N ILE A 768 18.06 -11.91 25.34
CA ILE A 768 17.67 -10.83 26.26
C ILE A 768 16.76 -9.83 25.55
N ALA A 769 17.09 -9.39 24.35
CA ALA A 769 16.29 -8.44 23.58
C ALA A 769 14.91 -9.02 23.22
N CYS A 770 14.83 -10.26 22.73
CA CYS A 770 13.55 -10.93 22.46
C CYS A 770 12.69 -11.03 23.71
N LEU A 771 13.25 -11.53 24.83
CA LEU A 771 12.55 -11.67 26.11
C LEU A 771 12.10 -10.32 26.68
N THR A 772 12.91 -9.27 26.55
CA THR A 772 12.57 -7.90 26.99
C THR A 772 11.40 -7.34 26.17
N TYR A 773 11.47 -7.47 24.84
CA TYR A 773 10.41 -6.98 23.94
C TYR A 773 9.05 -7.64 24.22
N ILE A 774 9.00 -8.98 24.28
CA ILE A 774 7.74 -9.69 24.57
C ILE A 774 7.24 -9.46 26.01
N SER A 775 8.11 -8.94 26.89
CA SER A 775 7.78 -8.53 28.26
C SER A 775 7.29 -7.08 28.38
N PHE A 776 7.19 -6.30 27.30
CA PHE A 776 6.70 -4.91 27.37
C PHE A 776 5.24 -4.77 27.86
N ASP A 777 4.94 -3.68 28.56
CA ASP A 777 3.66 -3.51 29.29
C ASP A 777 2.43 -3.37 28.40
N ARG A 778 2.61 -2.96 27.15
CA ARG A 778 1.56 -3.00 26.11
C ARG A 778 0.96 -4.40 25.91
N PHE A 779 1.72 -5.46 26.18
CA PHE A 779 1.25 -6.86 26.11
C PHE A 779 0.57 -7.36 27.40
N GLN A 780 0.52 -6.55 28.46
CA GLN A 780 -0.29 -6.83 29.66
C GLN A 780 -1.80 -6.88 29.37
N SER A 781 -2.22 -6.35 28.20
CA SER A 781 -3.60 -6.33 27.73
C SER A 781 -4.20 -7.72 27.39
N GLY A 782 -3.38 -8.78 27.28
CA GLY A 782 -3.84 -10.11 26.89
C GLY A 782 -4.12 -10.25 25.40
N SER A 783 -4.60 -11.40 24.96
CA SER A 783 -4.95 -11.64 23.55
C SER A 783 -6.03 -10.68 23.01
N SER A 784 -5.80 -10.14 21.82
CA SER A 784 -6.70 -9.26 21.07
C SER A 784 -8.02 -9.97 20.74
N ARG A 785 -9.17 -9.30 20.99
CA ARG A 785 -10.51 -9.91 20.89
C ARG A 785 -11.15 -9.84 19.51
N SER A 786 -10.54 -9.10 18.58
CA SER A 786 -10.97 -8.94 17.19
C SER A 786 -9.78 -8.75 16.26
N ASP A 787 -9.95 -9.12 15.00
CA ASP A 787 -8.93 -9.05 13.96
C ASP A 787 -8.33 -7.65 13.84
N ARG A 788 -9.17 -6.62 13.71
CA ARG A 788 -8.74 -5.21 13.69
C ARG A 788 -7.86 -4.82 14.90
N SER A 789 -8.14 -5.37 16.10
CA SER A 789 -7.33 -5.10 17.30
C SER A 789 -6.05 -5.95 17.38
N PHE A 790 -5.95 -7.01 16.60
CA PHE A 790 -4.74 -7.83 16.43
C PHE A 790 -3.83 -7.25 15.34
N GLU A 791 -4.40 -6.84 14.20
CA GLU A 791 -3.67 -6.13 13.14
C GLU A 791 -3.09 -4.81 13.64
N GLN A 792 -3.86 -4.02 14.39
CA GLN A 792 -3.36 -2.80 15.04
C GLN A 792 -2.27 -3.07 16.08
N ARG A 793 -2.22 -4.29 16.66
CA ARG A 793 -1.11 -4.70 17.54
C ARG A 793 0.14 -4.98 16.71
N LEU A 794 0.05 -5.78 15.65
CA LEU A 794 1.19 -6.10 14.78
C LEU A 794 1.75 -4.82 14.12
N ALA A 795 0.91 -3.98 13.52
CA ALA A 795 1.33 -2.74 12.86
C ALA A 795 2.02 -1.71 13.80
N LYS A 796 1.72 -1.75 15.11
CA LYS A 796 2.37 -0.91 16.14
C LYS A 796 3.57 -1.57 16.83
N ASN A 797 3.85 -2.83 16.51
CA ASN A 797 4.89 -3.63 17.15
C ASN A 797 5.57 -4.51 16.10
N ARG A 798 6.34 -3.89 15.20
CA ARG A 798 6.89 -4.55 14.00
C ARG A 798 7.72 -5.80 14.33
N PHE A 799 8.49 -5.76 15.41
CA PHE A 799 9.30 -6.88 15.90
C PHE A 799 8.52 -7.95 16.71
N LEU A 800 7.19 -7.82 16.88
CA LEU A 800 6.39 -8.78 17.67
C LEU A 800 6.28 -10.14 17.00
N ASP A 801 6.11 -10.23 15.68
CA ASP A 801 6.03 -11.53 15.00
C ASP A 801 7.31 -12.32 15.20
N TYR A 802 8.46 -11.73 14.84
CA TYR A 802 9.76 -12.37 15.00
C TYR A 802 10.03 -12.79 16.45
N SER A 803 9.91 -11.85 17.40
CA SER A 803 10.21 -12.15 18.81
C SER A 803 9.24 -13.17 19.41
N ALA A 804 7.96 -13.16 19.04
CA ALA A 804 6.99 -14.14 19.52
C ALA A 804 7.26 -15.55 19.00
N ARG A 805 7.65 -15.72 17.73
CA ARG A 805 7.97 -17.04 17.15
C ARG A 805 9.31 -17.60 17.65
N TYR A 806 10.35 -16.78 17.73
CA TYR A 806 11.74 -17.26 17.81
C TYR A 806 12.49 -16.97 19.12
N TRP A 807 11.85 -16.36 20.14
CA TRP A 807 12.52 -16.13 21.44
C TRP A 807 13.03 -17.43 22.08
N SER A 808 12.29 -18.55 21.96
CA SER A 808 12.65 -19.86 22.53
C SER A 808 13.87 -20.47 21.84
N GLU A 809 13.93 -20.38 20.50
CA GLU A 809 15.09 -20.77 19.70
C GLU A 809 16.33 -19.95 20.08
N HIS A 810 16.14 -18.66 20.37
CA HIS A 810 17.23 -17.80 20.83
C HIS A 810 17.68 -18.09 22.26
N VAL A 811 16.75 -18.40 23.17
CA VAL A 811 17.04 -18.72 24.58
C VAL A 811 17.74 -20.08 24.73
N ARG A 812 17.33 -21.11 24.00
CA ARG A 812 17.81 -22.51 24.22
C ARG A 812 19.34 -22.66 24.33
N PRO A 813 20.18 -22.05 23.47
CA PRO A 813 21.64 -22.19 23.55
C PRO A 813 22.29 -21.44 24.73
N VAL A 814 21.59 -20.45 25.31
CA VAL A 814 22.12 -19.53 26.34
C VAL A 814 21.31 -19.57 27.65
N GLN A 815 20.41 -20.54 27.80
CA GLN A 815 19.48 -20.66 28.95
C GLN A 815 20.18 -20.73 30.32
N GLN A 816 21.46 -21.12 30.36
CA GLN A 816 22.29 -21.16 31.57
C GLN A 816 22.68 -19.75 32.09
N ALA A 817 22.58 -18.71 31.25
CA ALA A 817 22.83 -17.34 31.67
C ALA A 817 21.72 -16.86 32.62
N THR A 818 22.12 -16.46 33.84
CA THR A 818 21.20 -16.05 34.91
C THR A 818 20.22 -14.95 34.46
N THR A 819 20.69 -14.00 33.66
CA THR A 819 19.87 -12.90 33.10
C THR A 819 18.76 -13.44 32.18
N VAL A 820 19.11 -14.34 31.26
CA VAL A 820 18.17 -14.97 30.31
C VAL A 820 17.15 -15.81 31.07
N SER A 821 17.60 -16.67 31.99
CA SER A 821 16.72 -17.49 32.83
C SER A 821 15.75 -16.64 33.65
N ASN A 822 16.21 -15.56 34.29
CA ASN A 822 15.36 -14.68 35.07
C ASN A 822 14.32 -13.94 34.23
N LEU A 823 14.69 -13.42 33.05
CA LEU A 823 13.77 -12.76 32.13
C LEU A 823 12.72 -13.73 31.57
N ALA A 824 13.12 -14.95 31.21
CA ALA A 824 12.19 -16.00 30.78
C ALA A 824 11.19 -16.36 31.89
N LEU A 825 11.67 -16.60 33.11
CA LEU A 825 10.82 -16.88 34.27
C LEU A 825 9.87 -15.72 34.60
N ALA A 826 10.29 -14.46 34.44
CA ALA A 826 9.45 -13.30 34.65
C ALA A 826 8.34 -13.18 33.58
N PHE A 827 8.67 -13.39 32.31
CA PHE A 827 7.71 -13.44 31.20
C PHE A 827 6.66 -14.55 31.41
N LEU A 828 7.12 -15.78 31.67
CA LEU A 828 6.28 -16.97 31.80
C LEU A 828 5.34 -16.95 33.01
N ARG A 829 5.64 -16.15 34.04
CA ARG A 829 4.74 -15.93 35.19
C ARG A 829 3.60 -14.95 34.88
N ASN A 830 3.55 -14.36 33.69
CA ASN A 830 2.57 -13.34 33.32
C ASN A 830 1.66 -13.83 32.18
N ASP A 831 0.64 -14.60 32.54
CA ASP A 831 -0.30 -15.24 31.60
C ASP A 831 -0.92 -14.28 30.56
N ARG A 832 -1.02 -12.97 30.85
CA ARG A 832 -1.50 -11.98 29.87
C ARG A 832 -0.47 -11.63 28.80
N LYS A 833 0.80 -11.50 29.19
CA LYS A 833 1.90 -11.31 28.23
C LYS A 833 2.10 -12.60 27.42
N VAL A 834 1.98 -13.77 28.05
CA VAL A 834 2.00 -15.08 27.37
C VAL A 834 0.84 -15.26 26.38
N ASP A 835 -0.43 -15.06 26.78
CA ASP A 835 -1.63 -15.09 25.88
C ASP A 835 -1.42 -14.18 24.64
N SER A 836 -0.83 -12.99 24.84
CA SER A 836 -0.59 -12.02 23.77
C SER A 836 0.46 -12.48 22.75
N VAL A 837 1.49 -13.18 23.23
CA VAL A 837 2.63 -13.65 22.45
C VAL A 837 2.29 -14.94 21.71
N ILE A 838 1.59 -15.88 22.36
CA ILE A 838 1.10 -17.10 21.72
C ILE A 838 0.10 -16.75 20.61
N GLN A 839 -0.76 -15.74 20.81
CA GLN A 839 -1.62 -15.22 19.75
C GLN A 839 -0.81 -14.68 18.56
N ALA A 840 0.28 -13.95 18.80
CA ALA A 840 1.15 -13.47 17.73
C ALA A 840 1.82 -14.63 16.97
N ALA A 841 2.47 -15.56 17.70
CA ALA A 841 3.24 -16.67 17.14
C ALA A 841 2.41 -17.74 16.43
N THR A 842 1.13 -17.92 16.79
CA THR A 842 0.27 -18.99 16.23
C THR A 842 -0.49 -18.55 14.97
N ILE A 843 -0.73 -17.24 14.80
CA ILE A 843 -1.73 -16.74 13.84
C ILE A 843 -1.08 -16.14 12.58
N SER A 844 0.19 -15.74 12.62
CA SER A 844 0.89 -15.29 11.42
C SER A 844 1.07 -16.41 10.38
N ASP A 845 1.15 -16.00 9.11
CA ASP A 845 1.11 -16.83 7.90
C ASP A 845 -0.17 -17.71 7.73
N SER A 846 -1.12 -17.60 8.65
CA SER A 846 -2.47 -18.16 8.50
C SER A 846 -3.36 -17.25 7.66
N TYR A 847 -4.34 -17.85 6.99
CA TYR A 847 -5.27 -17.14 6.11
C TYR A 847 -6.28 -16.31 6.92
N LYS A 848 -6.38 -15.01 6.61
CA LYS A 848 -7.26 -14.04 7.29
C LYS A 848 -8.73 -14.22 6.90
N HIS A 849 -9.42 -15.06 7.65
CA HIS A 849 -10.89 -15.19 7.62
C HIS A 849 -11.53 -14.38 8.75
N ASP A 850 -12.85 -14.20 8.75
CA ASP A 850 -13.54 -13.53 9.87
C ASP A 850 -13.21 -14.23 11.21
N GLN A 851 -12.81 -13.42 12.18
CA GLN A 851 -12.39 -13.80 13.53
C GLN A 851 -11.10 -14.64 13.58
N TYR A 852 -10.25 -14.62 12.55
CA TYR A 852 -8.99 -15.37 12.53
C TYR A 852 -8.09 -15.13 13.77
N SER A 853 -8.15 -13.93 14.39
CA SER A 853 -7.42 -13.61 15.63
C SER A 853 -7.83 -14.45 16.84
N ARG A 854 -8.91 -15.24 16.74
CA ARG A 854 -9.42 -16.14 17.80
C ARG A 854 -8.92 -17.57 17.65
N TYR A 855 -8.30 -17.96 16.53
CA TYR A 855 -7.94 -19.35 16.21
C TYR A 855 -6.54 -19.77 16.72
N PHE A 856 -6.21 -19.40 17.95
CA PHE A 856 -4.98 -19.81 18.68
C PHE A 856 -5.35 -20.64 19.93
N PRO A 857 -4.42 -21.35 20.58
CA PRO A 857 -4.64 -21.90 21.92
C PRO A 857 -4.57 -20.75 22.94
N GLY A 858 -5.73 -20.29 23.41
CA GLY A 858 -5.83 -19.31 24.50
C GLY A 858 -5.86 -19.97 25.88
N ARG A 859 -5.62 -19.18 26.94
CA ARG A 859 -5.42 -19.65 28.33
C ARG A 859 -4.15 -20.50 28.55
N THR A 860 -3.26 -20.53 27.57
CA THR A 860 -1.98 -21.24 27.65
C THR A 860 -1.03 -20.45 28.56
N SER A 861 -1.20 -20.62 29.87
CA SER A 861 -0.30 -20.07 30.89
C SER A 861 1.14 -20.52 30.67
N GLY A 862 2.13 -19.75 31.12
CA GLY A 862 3.55 -20.08 30.92
C GLY A 862 3.99 -21.39 31.59
N MET A 863 3.16 -21.97 32.46
CA MET A 863 3.31 -23.33 32.96
C MET A 863 3.23 -24.39 31.84
N HIS A 864 2.37 -24.20 30.83
CA HIS A 864 2.28 -25.09 29.67
C HIS A 864 3.55 -25.07 28.82
N LEU A 865 4.22 -23.91 28.77
CA LEU A 865 5.47 -23.72 28.02
C LEU A 865 6.72 -24.26 28.75
N THR A 866 6.65 -24.63 30.04
CA THR A 866 7.87 -24.96 30.82
C THR A 866 7.79 -26.07 31.88
N ALA A 867 6.61 -26.57 32.27
CA ALA A 867 6.48 -27.64 33.29
C ALA A 867 7.12 -27.33 34.66
N ILE A 868 7.28 -26.05 35.01
CA ILE A 868 8.04 -25.59 36.20
C ILE A 868 7.31 -25.81 37.55
N ASN A 869 6.04 -26.25 37.55
CA ASN A 869 5.25 -26.46 38.78
C ASN A 869 4.45 -27.78 38.74
N ASP A 870 3.93 -28.23 39.87
CA ASP A 870 3.35 -29.58 40.10
C ASP A 870 1.93 -29.78 39.51
N ARG A 871 1.71 -29.26 38.31
CA ARG A 871 0.44 -29.31 37.57
C ARG A 871 0.70 -29.61 36.09
N VAL A 872 1.35 -30.75 35.86
CA VAL A 872 1.79 -31.22 34.53
C VAL A 872 0.66 -31.59 33.57
N ASP A 873 -0.55 -31.81 34.08
CA ASP A 873 -1.74 -32.23 33.35
C ASP A 873 -2.78 -31.11 33.13
N LEU A 874 -2.37 -29.84 33.19
CA LEU A 874 -3.24 -28.73 32.82
C LEU A 874 -3.62 -28.77 31.33
N GLU A 875 -4.88 -28.43 31.04
CA GLU A 875 -5.45 -28.40 29.69
C GLU A 875 -5.60 -26.95 29.21
N ASP A 876 -5.18 -26.70 27.97
CA ASP A 876 -5.44 -25.43 27.28
C ASP A 876 -6.90 -25.34 26.77
N SER A 877 -7.24 -24.27 26.05
CA SER A 877 -8.59 -24.12 25.46
C SER A 877 -8.92 -25.07 24.28
N ARG A 878 -8.08 -26.08 24.02
CA ARG A 878 -8.24 -27.12 22.99
C ARG A 878 -8.16 -28.54 23.58
N ASP A 879 -8.24 -28.65 24.91
CA ASP A 879 -8.05 -29.88 25.67
C ASP A 879 -6.67 -30.54 25.37
N GLN A 880 -5.63 -29.72 25.18
CA GLN A 880 -4.25 -30.17 24.97
C GLN A 880 -3.40 -29.94 26.21
N ARG A 881 -2.61 -30.97 26.57
CA ARG A 881 -1.74 -31.00 27.75
C ARG A 881 -0.27 -30.79 27.37
N PRO A 882 0.58 -30.28 28.28
CA PRO A 882 2.02 -30.07 28.04
C PRO A 882 2.74 -31.28 27.44
N LEU A 883 2.43 -32.50 27.91
CA LEU A 883 3.06 -33.74 27.42
C LEU A 883 2.75 -34.01 25.94
N TYR A 884 1.53 -33.71 25.49
CA TYR A 884 1.13 -33.80 24.09
C TYR A 884 1.87 -32.76 23.23
N MET A 885 1.96 -31.51 23.71
CA MET A 885 2.65 -30.43 23.00
C MET A 885 4.16 -30.73 22.86
N ALA A 886 4.82 -31.13 23.95
CA ALA A 886 6.23 -31.51 23.95
C ALA A 886 6.51 -32.73 23.03
N SER A 887 5.63 -33.74 23.04
CA SER A 887 5.75 -34.91 22.17
C SER A 887 5.58 -34.55 20.68
N ASN A 888 4.62 -33.69 20.36
CA ASN A 888 4.36 -33.25 18.98
C ASN A 888 5.45 -32.29 18.45
N GLY A 889 6.10 -31.53 19.35
CA GLY A 889 7.26 -30.67 19.04
C GLY A 889 8.62 -31.39 19.01
N GLY A 890 8.67 -32.69 19.32
CA GLY A 890 9.93 -33.45 19.40
C GLY A 890 10.85 -33.05 20.56
N HIS A 891 10.30 -32.45 21.63
CA HIS A 891 11.07 -31.93 22.76
C HIS A 891 11.35 -33.03 23.79
N GLU A 892 12.21 -33.99 23.42
CA GLU A 892 12.51 -35.22 24.18
C GLU A 892 12.78 -34.96 25.68
N THR A 893 13.71 -34.07 26.03
CA THR A 893 14.02 -33.75 27.44
C THR A 893 12.85 -33.12 28.21
N VAL A 894 11.91 -32.46 27.52
CA VAL A 894 10.69 -31.89 28.13
C VAL A 894 9.64 -32.98 28.33
N VAL A 895 9.56 -33.95 27.41
CA VAL A 895 8.74 -35.17 27.57
C VAL A 895 9.25 -35.98 28.76
N GLU A 896 10.56 -36.24 28.87
CA GLU A 896 11.17 -36.92 30.02
C GLU A 896 10.87 -36.20 31.35
N LEU A 897 11.04 -34.88 31.40
CA LEU A 897 10.75 -34.08 32.61
C LEU A 897 9.27 -34.13 33.01
N LEU A 898 8.35 -34.10 32.04
CA LEU A 898 6.92 -34.19 32.30
C LEU A 898 6.51 -35.58 32.79
N LEU A 899 7.06 -36.64 32.19
CA LEU A 899 6.86 -38.02 32.64
C LEU A 899 7.43 -38.23 34.06
N ALA A 900 8.63 -37.73 34.34
CA ALA A 900 9.26 -37.80 35.67
C ALA A 900 8.48 -37.02 36.75
N LYS A 901 7.74 -35.97 36.35
CA LYS A 901 6.79 -35.24 37.20
C LYS A 901 5.36 -35.83 37.23
N GLY A 902 5.15 -37.01 36.64
CA GLY A 902 3.91 -37.78 36.77
C GLY A 902 2.79 -37.42 35.78
N ALA A 903 3.11 -36.82 34.63
CA ALA A 903 2.11 -36.53 33.60
C ALA A 903 1.45 -37.80 33.05
N ASP A 904 0.12 -37.82 32.89
CA ASP A 904 -0.60 -39.02 32.42
C ASP A 904 -0.28 -39.34 30.95
N VAL A 905 0.54 -40.37 30.76
CA VAL A 905 0.94 -40.96 29.47
C VAL A 905 -0.26 -41.44 28.62
N ASN A 906 -1.40 -41.70 29.27
CA ASN A 906 -2.63 -42.18 28.63
C ASN A 906 -3.68 -41.08 28.43
N ALA A 907 -3.39 -39.84 28.83
CA ALA A 907 -4.31 -38.72 28.72
C ALA A 907 -4.78 -38.54 27.28
N GLN A 908 -6.09 -38.45 27.10
CA GLN A 908 -6.66 -38.22 25.79
C GLN A 908 -6.52 -36.73 25.44
N GLY A 909 -5.54 -36.40 24.62
CA GLY A 909 -5.55 -35.11 23.92
C GLY A 909 -6.88 -34.94 23.17
N GLY A 910 -7.36 -33.68 23.10
CA GLY A 910 -8.71 -33.30 22.70
C GLY A 910 -9.26 -33.80 21.35
N PRO A 911 -10.44 -33.32 20.92
CA PRO A 911 -11.24 -33.88 19.82
C PRO A 911 -10.53 -34.09 18.46
N THR A 912 -9.38 -33.45 18.22
CA THR A 912 -8.53 -33.70 17.04
C THR A 912 -7.77 -35.03 17.08
N ALA A 913 -7.35 -35.50 18.27
CA ALA A 913 -6.46 -36.67 18.41
C ALA A 913 -7.19 -38.00 18.13
N THR A 914 -8.46 -38.12 18.49
CA THR A 914 -9.28 -39.34 18.27
C THR A 914 -9.44 -39.68 16.79
N ARG A 915 -9.30 -38.69 15.88
CA ARG A 915 -9.30 -38.91 14.43
C ARG A 915 -8.11 -39.74 13.93
N SER A 916 -7.00 -39.78 14.68
CA SER A 916 -5.83 -40.61 14.36
C SER A 916 -6.03 -42.11 14.64
N ARG A 917 -6.80 -42.47 15.69
CA ARG A 917 -7.03 -43.87 16.08
C ARG A 917 -7.71 -44.68 14.96
N ARG A 918 -8.57 -44.04 14.14
CA ARG A 918 -9.19 -44.68 12.95
C ARG A 918 -8.26 -44.95 11.77
N ARG A 919 -7.01 -44.46 11.77
CA ARG A 919 -5.99 -44.83 10.75
C ARG A 919 -4.92 -45.80 11.26
N ARG A 920 -4.78 -46.02 12.57
CA ARG A 920 -3.81 -47.00 13.11
C ARG A 920 -4.32 -48.45 13.13
N SER A 921 -5.64 -48.68 13.08
CA SER A 921 -6.24 -50.03 13.12
C SER A 921 -5.91 -50.93 11.93
N GLU A 922 -5.44 -50.39 10.80
CA GLU A 922 -5.00 -51.16 9.63
C GLU A 922 -3.48 -51.37 9.60
N ALA A 923 -2.71 -50.63 10.41
CA ALA A 923 -1.25 -50.67 10.43
C ALA A 923 -0.66 -51.65 11.47
N THR A 924 -1.33 -51.86 12.62
CA THR A 924 -0.82 -52.65 13.75
C THR A 924 -0.81 -54.17 13.56
N ARG A 925 -0.74 -54.67 12.31
CA ARG A 925 -0.51 -56.09 11.98
C ARG A 925 0.93 -56.46 11.60
N ARG A 926 1.89 -55.51 11.59
CA ARG A 926 3.30 -55.78 11.22
C ARG A 926 4.36 -54.95 12.01
N SER A 927 4.49 -55.17 13.32
CA SER A 927 5.70 -54.75 14.09
C SER A 927 5.73 -55.33 15.52
N SER A 928 5.75 -56.65 15.69
CA SER A 928 5.72 -57.32 17.00
C SER A 928 7.11 -57.68 17.53
N SER A 929 7.94 -56.68 17.89
CA SER A 929 9.25 -56.92 18.52
C SER A 929 9.85 -55.67 19.19
N CYS A 930 9.56 -55.46 20.49
CA CYS A 930 10.48 -54.84 21.46
C CYS A 930 9.85 -54.83 22.86
N CYS A 931 10.13 -55.85 23.66
CA CYS A 931 9.84 -55.82 25.10
C CYS A 931 11.05 -55.21 25.83
N TRP A 932 10.80 -54.24 26.72
CA TRP A 932 11.78 -53.83 27.73
C TRP A 932 11.27 -54.25 29.13
N PRO A 933 12.16 -54.64 30.06
CA PRO A 933 11.78 -55.31 31.30
C PRO A 933 11.30 -54.33 32.38
N LYS A 934 10.45 -54.82 33.29
CA LYS A 934 10.13 -54.17 34.57
C LYS A 934 11.21 -54.48 35.61
N ALA A 935 11.65 -53.47 36.37
CA ALA A 935 11.85 -53.50 37.83
C ALA A 935 12.58 -52.22 38.30
N PRO A 936 12.49 -51.85 39.59
CA PRO A 936 11.55 -52.32 40.61
C PRO A 936 10.28 -51.44 40.64
#